data_AF-A0A3P8PBW0-F1
#
_entry.id   AF-A0A3P8PBW0-F1
#
_cell.length_a   1.000
_cell.length_b   1.000
_cell.length_c   1.000
_cell.angle_alpha   90.00
_cell.angle_beta   90.00
_cell.angle_gamma   90.00
#
_symmetry.space_group_name_H-M   'P 1'
#
loop_
_entity.id
_entity.type
_entity.pdbx_description
1 polymer ?
#
loop_
_entity_poly.entity_id
_entity_poly.type
_entity_poly.pdbx_seq_one_letter_code
_entity_poly.pdbx_strand_id
1 'polypeptide(L)'
;MAASTFWLPLQPTKWLSSALSLLLVSIMGKPVGLQGVQATVCSQLGAPSNRGVFQDGDVIIGGLFSLHYIPSAVEQDYTRLPHYEPCSGLDLQALKYMYAMAFAVEEINQNSALLPGIKLGYHILDSCGRYPWALQSALSLVGGDRHSCNLTPVPLLIGGHASTTGVILSRILGPLSVPVISYLASCPCLSDRSNFPNFFRTIPSDIYQARTMAQMAIRLNWTWIGAVLANNDYGQKAIQEEIKGKRVCLEFIETVHRETIVSDARRVALTIQSSTATVILIFCWYTDVQKIFVELAKRNVTGRQFLASEAWSTSDDLLQDITISKVASGVVGVAIRSSTIPGFENYLKKLSPSHRPDDEFLREFWEKEFGCSIVNASHNTSTSSHVKKASIPPCSGTESINEVQHFFSDITQLRVVYNVYLAVYAAAHALHSLLSCPNFNKLNTIKHFIFSILYFQLLQHLNTVNLTTPQGEVFYFQGGDPPAKYDLVNWQNTPKGTLKLVVVGHVDGFDLHLNESAIQWSTGSNQVPDSVCSESCRPGTRMTDRKGEPVCCFDCIPCAEGEISNKTDSLQCEQCPSEFWSNGERIACIPRQLDFLSFNETLGITLTTAAVSGVSVTTTVFVVFLFYRQTPMVRANNSELSFLLLLSLKLCFLCSLVFIGRPSVWSCRFQQAAFGISFVLCVSCLLVKTIVVLAVFRSARPGAETLMKWFGPGQQRGSVCFFTCIQVIICVIWLSLSPPRPQSDYGFQGSKVTLECTMESVVGFSLVLGYIGLLACTCLLLAFLARKLPDNFNEAKLITFSMLIFCTVWVSFVPAYISSPGKYVVAVEVFAILASSYGLLLCIFAPKCFIILLRPEKNTKKHLMAR
;
A
#
# COMPACT_ATOMS: atom_id res chain seq x y z
N MET A 1 -13.92 9.30 -35.46
CA MET A 1 -15.17 9.97 -35.03
C MET A 1 -14.95 10.45 -33.60
N ALA A 2 -15.26 11.73 -33.34
CA ALA A 2 -15.15 12.46 -32.07
C ALA A 2 -13.73 12.74 -31.52
N ALA A 3 -13.20 13.89 -31.94
CA ALA A 3 -12.20 14.66 -31.20
C ALA A 3 -12.92 15.42 -30.06
N SER A 4 -12.37 15.43 -28.85
CA SER A 4 -12.88 16.22 -27.72
C SER A 4 -11.87 17.30 -27.33
N THR A 5 -12.21 18.51 -27.73
CA THR A 5 -11.61 19.82 -27.43
C THR A 5 -11.68 20.16 -25.94
N PHE A 6 -10.54 20.54 -25.35
CA PHE A 6 -10.47 21.22 -24.06
C PHE A 6 -10.85 22.70 -24.23
N TRP A 7 -11.90 23.14 -23.54
CA TRP A 7 -12.28 24.56 -23.43
C TRP A 7 -11.64 25.17 -22.17
N LEU A 8 -10.74 26.13 -22.37
CA LEU A 8 -10.31 27.10 -21.37
C LEU A 8 -11.39 28.19 -21.21
N PRO A 9 -11.75 28.62 -19.98
CA PRO A 9 -12.39 29.90 -19.79
C PRO A 9 -11.30 30.98 -19.66
N LEU A 10 -11.14 31.81 -20.69
CA LEU A 10 -10.46 33.09 -20.58
C LEU A 10 -11.30 34.04 -19.70
N GLN A 11 -10.77 34.46 -18.55
CA GLN A 11 -11.25 35.64 -17.84
C GLN A 11 -10.53 36.90 -18.37
N PRO A 12 -11.25 37.98 -18.71
CA PRO A 12 -10.63 39.22 -19.13
C PRO A 12 -10.18 40.06 -17.92
N THR A 13 -8.90 40.44 -17.96
CA THR A 13 -8.28 41.69 -17.50
C THR A 13 -9.16 42.66 -16.69
N LYS A 14 -8.98 42.69 -15.36
CA LYS A 14 -9.29 43.84 -14.50
C LYS A 14 -8.03 44.70 -14.30
N TRP A 15 -7.72 45.51 -15.29
CA TRP A 15 -6.74 46.61 -15.19
C TRP A 15 -7.33 47.81 -15.93
N LEU A 16 -8.36 48.46 -15.37
CA LEU A 16 -8.77 49.79 -15.86
C LEU A 16 -9.60 50.64 -14.86
N SER A 17 -9.75 50.25 -13.59
CA SER A 17 -10.60 51.02 -12.64
C SER A 17 -9.88 51.66 -11.44
N SER A 18 -8.56 51.56 -11.32
CA SER A 18 -7.82 52.24 -10.22
C SER A 18 -7.04 53.48 -10.67
N ALA A 19 -6.91 53.73 -11.97
CA ALA A 19 -6.15 54.88 -12.49
C ALA A 19 -6.96 56.20 -12.50
N LEU A 20 -8.30 56.14 -12.44
CA LEU A 20 -9.15 57.34 -12.47
C LEU A 20 -9.39 57.99 -11.09
N SER A 21 -9.12 57.28 -9.98
CA SER A 21 -9.29 57.84 -8.63
C SER A 21 -8.05 58.59 -8.10
N LEU A 22 -6.88 58.41 -8.71
CA LEU A 22 -5.64 59.09 -8.33
C LEU A 22 -5.43 60.44 -9.06
N LEU A 23 -6.13 60.68 -10.17
CA LEU A 23 -6.01 61.92 -10.96
C LEU A 23 -6.93 63.07 -10.46
N LEU A 24 -7.91 62.77 -9.60
CA LEU A 24 -8.86 63.75 -9.07
C LEU A 24 -8.42 64.41 -7.74
N VAL A 25 -7.38 63.87 -7.08
CA VAL A 25 -6.82 64.48 -5.86
C VAL A 25 -5.72 65.51 -6.18
N SER A 26 -5.15 65.48 -7.39
CA SER A 26 -4.06 66.37 -7.81
C SER A 26 -4.48 67.74 -8.34
N ILE A 27 -5.78 68.05 -8.48
CA ILE A 27 -6.24 69.26 -9.21
C ILE A 27 -6.97 70.31 -8.34
N MET A 28 -7.31 70.04 -7.07
CA MET A 28 -8.06 71.01 -6.23
C MET A 28 -7.52 71.25 -4.81
N GLY A 29 -6.21 71.48 -4.67
CA GLY A 29 -5.61 71.97 -3.43
C GLY A 29 -4.68 73.16 -3.66
N LYS A 30 -5.14 74.37 -3.32
CA LYS A 30 -4.32 75.60 -3.27
C LYS A 30 -3.12 75.42 -2.30
N PRO A 31 -2.00 76.13 -2.51
CA PRO A 31 -0.83 76.04 -1.64
C PRO A 31 -1.11 76.82 -0.35
N VAL A 32 -1.55 76.12 0.69
CA VAL A 32 -1.45 76.63 2.05
C VAL A 32 -0.05 76.26 2.53
N GLY A 33 0.77 77.28 2.79
CA GLY A 33 2.11 77.11 3.29
C GLY A 33 2.10 76.26 4.56
N LEU A 34 2.78 75.11 4.50
CA LEU A 34 3.18 74.41 5.70
C LEU A 34 4.39 75.15 6.26
N GLN A 35 4.12 76.03 7.23
CA GLN A 35 5.08 76.40 8.26
C GLN A 35 5.75 75.13 8.80
N GLY A 36 7.05 75.25 9.06
CA GLY A 36 7.96 74.16 9.38
C GLY A 36 7.36 73.11 10.32
N VAL A 37 7.19 71.91 9.78
CA VAL A 37 7.27 70.71 10.61
C VAL A 37 8.74 70.62 11.00
N GLN A 38 9.03 71.02 12.23
CA GLN A 38 10.27 70.67 12.92
C GLN A 38 10.54 69.20 12.61
N ALA A 39 11.68 68.91 11.99
CA ALA A 39 12.13 67.54 11.81
C ALA A 39 12.10 66.89 13.20
N THR A 40 11.12 66.01 13.44
CA THR A 40 11.11 65.18 14.63
C THR A 40 12.38 64.36 14.54
N VAL A 41 13.38 64.75 15.33
CA VAL A 41 14.61 63.99 15.51
C VAL A 41 14.15 62.65 16.04
N CYS A 42 14.14 61.62 15.20
CA CYS A 42 13.96 60.25 15.64
C CYS A 42 15.13 59.94 16.58
N SER A 43 14.87 59.96 17.89
CA SER A 43 15.80 59.45 18.89
C SER A 43 15.67 57.93 18.96
N GLN A 44 16.79 57.26 19.09
CA GLN A 44 16.82 55.82 19.31
C GLN A 44 16.16 55.52 20.67
N LEU A 45 15.09 54.72 20.65
CA LEU A 45 14.44 54.21 21.85
C LEU A 45 15.24 53.00 22.36
N GLY A 46 16.04 53.22 23.40
CA GLY A 46 16.89 52.21 24.04
C GLY A 46 18.38 52.39 23.74
N ALA A 47 19.23 52.11 24.71
CA ALA A 47 20.68 52.08 24.50
C ALA A 47 21.05 50.87 23.61
N PRO A 48 22.02 51.00 22.70
CA PRO A 48 22.59 49.83 22.02
C PRO A 48 23.10 48.83 23.07
N SER A 49 22.95 47.54 22.79
CA SER A 49 23.51 46.50 23.66
C SER A 49 25.03 46.61 23.60
N ASN A 50 25.65 47.07 24.69
CA ASN A 50 27.10 47.14 24.81
C ASN A 50 27.75 45.76 25.06
N ARG A 51 26.97 44.68 25.11
CA ARG A 51 27.47 43.32 25.32
C ARG A 51 27.79 42.64 24.00
N GLY A 52 29.07 42.61 23.65
CA GLY A 52 29.59 42.01 22.42
C GLY A 52 31.10 41.81 22.46
N VAL A 53 31.64 41.11 21.48
CA VAL A 53 33.09 40.97 21.28
C VAL A 53 33.48 41.74 20.03
N PHE A 54 34.50 42.58 20.15
CA PHE A 54 34.90 43.53 19.12
C PHE A 54 36.39 43.40 18.81
N GLN A 55 36.74 43.47 17.52
CA GLN A 55 38.12 43.61 17.06
C GLN A 55 38.14 44.60 15.89
N ASP A 56 38.97 45.65 16.03
CA ASP A 56 39.14 46.66 15.00
C ASP A 56 39.91 46.15 13.77
N GLY A 57 39.48 46.64 12.61
CA GLY A 57 40.09 46.42 11.29
C GLY A 57 39.61 47.46 10.28
N ASP A 58 40.17 47.42 9.08
CA ASP A 58 39.78 48.27 7.95
C ASP A 58 38.36 47.93 7.45
N VAL A 59 37.97 46.67 7.58
CA VAL A 59 36.63 46.16 7.26
C VAL A 59 36.12 45.30 8.41
N ILE A 60 34.97 45.65 8.96
CA ILE A 60 34.37 44.97 10.13
C ILE A 60 33.26 44.02 9.68
N ILE A 61 33.38 42.71 9.94
CA ILE A 61 32.30 41.74 9.68
C ILE A 61 31.38 41.66 10.90
N GLY A 62 30.06 41.76 10.70
CA GLY A 62 29.11 41.60 11.80
C GLY A 62 28.81 40.12 12.08
N GLY A 63 28.79 39.74 13.35
CA GLY A 63 28.46 38.39 13.81
C GLY A 63 27.24 38.37 14.72
N LEU A 64 26.32 37.43 14.50
CA LEU A 64 25.15 37.19 15.35
C LEU A 64 25.09 35.73 15.78
N PHE A 65 25.35 35.46 17.06
CA PHE A 65 25.33 34.12 17.64
C PHE A 65 24.32 34.05 18.78
N SER A 66 23.73 32.87 19.00
CA SER A 66 22.78 32.66 20.11
C SER A 66 23.53 32.13 21.32
N LEU A 67 24.26 33.04 21.98
CA LEU A 67 25.14 32.71 23.10
C LEU A 67 24.35 32.39 24.35
N HIS A 68 23.21 33.06 24.54
CA HIS A 68 22.28 32.81 25.64
C HIS A 68 20.92 32.36 25.15
N TYR A 69 20.13 31.84 26.08
CA TYR A 69 18.75 31.48 25.87
C TYR A 69 17.81 32.30 26.76
N ILE A 70 16.61 32.55 26.24
CA ILE A 70 15.52 33.17 27.00
C ILE A 70 14.42 32.13 27.20
N PRO A 71 14.02 31.80 28.45
CA PRO A 71 12.75 31.13 28.71
C PRO A 71 11.56 32.09 28.62
N SER A 72 10.40 31.53 28.25
CA SER A 72 9.02 32.05 28.26
C SER A 72 8.79 33.53 27.90
N ALA A 73 8.24 33.78 26.71
CA ALA A 73 7.63 35.08 26.41
C ALA A 73 6.32 35.20 27.21
N VAL A 74 6.19 36.24 28.03
CA VAL A 74 4.89 36.69 28.52
C VAL A 74 4.18 37.38 27.34
N GLU A 75 2.93 37.04 27.05
CA GLU A 75 2.10 37.81 26.10
C GLU A 75 2.13 39.28 26.51
N GLN A 76 2.54 40.15 25.58
CA GLN A 76 2.59 41.59 25.86
C GLN A 76 1.57 42.32 25.02
N ASP A 77 0.83 43.18 25.71
CA ASP A 77 -0.13 44.11 25.15
C ASP A 77 0.59 45.16 24.30
N TYR A 78 0.04 45.50 23.12
CA TYR A 78 0.61 46.46 22.15
C TYR A 78 0.63 47.91 22.70
N THR A 79 0.11 48.13 23.91
CA THR A 79 0.02 49.43 24.57
C THR A 79 1.23 49.76 25.45
N ARG A 80 2.15 48.82 25.71
CA ARG A 80 3.33 49.03 26.57
C ARG A 80 4.63 48.69 25.84
N LEU A 81 5.72 49.37 26.25
CA LEU A 81 7.06 49.05 25.77
C LEU A 81 7.40 47.61 26.14
N PRO A 82 7.86 46.76 25.20
CA PRO A 82 8.06 45.38 25.52
C PRO A 82 9.19 45.19 26.54
N HIS A 83 8.87 44.57 27.68
CA HIS A 83 9.87 44.24 28.69
C HIS A 83 10.34 42.80 28.47
N TYR A 84 11.58 42.65 28.03
CA TYR A 84 12.21 41.35 27.89
C TYR A 84 13.08 41.06 29.11
N GLU A 85 12.93 39.88 29.70
CA GLU A 85 13.87 39.41 30.71
C GLU A 85 15.29 39.30 30.12
N PRO A 86 16.34 39.55 30.91
CA PRO A 86 17.72 39.35 30.47
C PRO A 86 17.96 37.90 30.03
N CYS A 87 18.67 37.73 28.92
CA CYS A 87 19.09 36.42 28.44
C CYS A 87 19.99 35.73 29.48
N SER A 88 19.86 34.42 29.64
CA SER A 88 20.63 33.65 30.62
C SER A 88 21.04 32.28 30.07
N GLY A 89 21.91 31.58 30.77
CA GLY A 89 22.31 30.22 30.42
C GLY A 89 23.17 30.17 29.16
N LEU A 90 24.44 30.58 29.30
CA LEU A 90 25.44 30.52 28.24
C LEU A 90 25.53 29.12 27.60
N ASP A 91 25.39 29.07 26.28
CA ASP A 91 25.52 27.90 25.42
C ASP A 91 26.96 27.75 24.95
N LEU A 92 27.63 26.69 25.40
CA LEU A 92 29.05 26.44 25.11
C LEU A 92 29.31 26.18 23.63
N GLN A 93 28.31 25.64 22.92
CA GLN A 93 28.45 25.28 21.52
C GLN A 93 28.38 26.56 20.64
N ALA A 94 27.45 27.46 20.94
CA ALA A 94 27.37 28.78 20.34
C ALA A 94 28.59 29.65 20.67
N LEU A 95 29.13 29.53 21.88
CA LEU A 95 30.39 30.18 22.26
C LEU A 95 31.55 29.68 21.38
N LYS A 96 31.64 28.37 21.13
CA LYS A 96 32.63 27.79 20.20
C LYS A 96 32.43 28.32 18.77
N TYR A 97 31.18 28.51 18.32
CA TYR A 97 30.88 29.11 17.01
C TYR A 97 31.39 30.55 16.89
N MET A 98 31.18 31.36 17.93
CA MET A 98 31.71 32.72 17.99
C MET A 98 33.24 32.74 17.87
N TYR A 99 33.94 31.89 18.62
CA TYR A 99 35.40 31.83 18.56
C TYR A 99 35.93 31.26 17.24
N ALA A 100 35.15 30.44 16.53
CA ALA A 100 35.51 30.01 15.18
C ALA A 100 35.52 31.19 14.20
N MET A 101 34.58 32.14 14.34
CA MET A 101 34.61 33.38 13.56
C MET A 101 35.83 34.23 13.90
N ALA A 102 36.12 34.43 15.19
CA ALA A 102 37.29 35.19 15.62
C ALA A 102 38.60 34.56 15.10
N PHE A 103 38.74 33.22 15.25
CA PHE A 103 39.88 32.48 14.75
C PHE A 103 40.05 32.60 13.23
N ALA A 104 38.98 32.44 12.46
CA ALA A 104 39.05 32.55 11.00
C ALA A 104 39.51 33.95 10.55
N VAL A 105 39.04 35.00 11.22
CA VAL A 105 39.49 36.38 10.96
C VAL A 105 40.98 36.55 11.29
N GLU A 106 41.43 36.05 12.43
CA GLU A 106 42.85 36.10 12.82
C GLU A 106 43.75 35.31 11.84
N GLU A 107 43.29 34.15 11.36
CA GLU A 107 43.99 33.31 10.38
C GLU A 107 44.08 34.02 9.01
N ILE A 108 42.99 34.62 8.52
CA ILE A 108 42.98 35.35 7.26
C ILE A 108 43.90 36.57 7.31
N ASN A 109 43.92 37.30 8.43
CA ASN A 109 44.82 38.45 8.61
C ASN A 109 46.31 38.07 8.59
N GLN A 110 46.65 36.80 8.84
CA GLN A 110 48.03 36.28 8.72
C GLN A 110 48.36 35.78 7.31
N ASN A 111 47.37 35.65 6.43
CA ASN A 111 47.53 35.15 5.07
C ASN A 111 47.88 36.28 4.10
N SER A 112 49.09 36.27 3.55
CA SER A 112 49.54 37.31 2.59
C SER A 112 48.88 37.23 1.21
N ALA A 113 48.20 36.13 0.87
CA ALA A 113 47.58 35.93 -0.44
C ALA A 113 46.12 36.42 -0.48
N LEU A 114 45.39 36.34 0.64
CA LEU A 114 43.98 36.73 0.73
C LEU A 114 43.88 38.08 1.44
N LEU A 115 43.33 39.08 0.77
CA LEU A 115 43.21 40.47 1.26
C LEU A 115 44.56 41.13 1.65
N PRO A 116 45.56 41.17 0.75
CA PRO A 116 46.85 41.77 1.07
C PRO A 116 46.72 43.27 1.44
N GLY A 117 47.25 43.64 2.60
CA GLY A 117 47.26 45.02 3.08
C GLY A 117 45.94 45.53 3.67
N ILE A 118 44.96 44.65 3.89
CA ILE A 118 43.67 44.96 4.51
C ILE A 118 43.51 44.10 5.75
N LYS A 119 43.24 44.72 6.90
CA LYS A 119 42.96 44.03 8.16
C LYS A 119 41.45 43.84 8.32
N LEU A 120 41.01 42.59 8.42
CA LEU A 120 39.64 42.27 8.82
C LEU A 120 39.47 42.42 10.33
N GLY A 121 38.36 43.03 10.73
CA GLY A 121 37.86 43.06 12.10
C GLY A 121 36.48 42.39 12.19
N TYR A 122 35.95 42.30 13.40
CA TYR A 122 34.62 41.75 13.65
C TYR A 122 33.91 42.45 14.79
N HIS A 123 32.58 42.57 14.68
CA HIS A 123 31.70 42.99 15.77
C HIS A 123 30.66 41.89 15.99
N ILE A 124 30.77 41.16 17.10
CA ILE A 124 29.91 40.03 17.41
C ILE A 124 28.95 40.38 18.55
N LEU A 125 27.66 40.23 18.29
CA LEU A 125 26.60 40.47 19.27
C LEU A 125 25.80 39.19 19.53
N ASP A 126 25.26 39.11 20.75
CA ASP A 126 24.31 38.06 21.10
C ASP A 126 22.94 38.32 20.45
N SER A 127 22.32 37.22 20.02
CA SER A 127 20.97 37.16 19.46
C SER A 127 19.96 36.52 20.41
N CYS A 128 20.43 35.97 21.53
CA CYS A 128 19.64 35.33 22.59
C CYS A 128 18.66 34.24 22.12
N GLY A 129 18.91 33.65 20.94
CA GLY A 129 18.03 32.66 20.34
C GLY A 129 16.63 33.17 19.98
N ARG A 130 16.39 34.50 19.92
CA ARG A 130 15.06 35.07 19.63
C ARG A 130 15.11 36.24 18.66
N TYR A 131 14.06 36.35 17.84
CA TYR A 131 13.99 37.31 16.75
C TYR A 131 14.03 38.80 17.18
N PRO A 132 13.47 39.26 18.33
CA PRO A 132 13.55 40.68 18.67
C PRO A 132 15.00 41.13 18.95
N TRP A 133 15.74 40.34 19.71
CA TRP A 133 17.15 40.61 20.03
C TRP A 133 18.04 40.45 18.81
N ALA A 134 17.84 39.37 18.03
CA ALA A 134 18.56 39.20 16.77
C ALA A 134 18.36 40.39 15.83
N LEU A 135 17.14 40.92 15.75
CA LEU A 135 16.82 42.06 14.91
C LEU A 135 17.44 43.36 15.45
N GLN A 136 17.33 43.62 16.75
CA GLN A 136 17.95 44.78 17.39
C GLN A 136 19.47 44.79 17.18
N SER A 137 20.13 43.66 17.44
CA SER A 137 21.57 43.50 17.23
C SER A 137 21.94 43.67 15.75
N ALA A 138 21.19 43.08 14.82
CA ALA A 138 21.44 43.23 13.38
C ALA A 138 21.32 44.69 12.91
N LEU A 139 20.27 45.40 13.34
CA LEU A 139 20.06 46.80 12.99
C LEU A 139 21.13 47.70 13.61
N SER A 140 21.61 47.38 14.81
CA SER A 140 22.73 48.09 15.45
C SER A 140 24.03 47.93 14.64
N LEU A 141 24.31 46.71 14.14
CA LEU A 141 25.51 46.43 13.34
C LEU A 141 25.46 47.12 11.96
N VAL A 142 24.30 47.11 11.31
CA VAL A 142 24.11 47.66 9.95
C VAL A 142 23.89 49.17 9.97
N GLY A 143 23.27 49.70 11.01
CA GLY A 143 22.94 51.13 11.13
C GLY A 143 24.10 52.00 11.61
N GLY A 144 25.07 51.42 12.34
CA GLY A 144 26.10 52.17 13.07
C GLY A 144 25.51 53.00 14.22
N ASP A 145 26.36 53.71 14.96
CA ASP A 145 25.91 54.71 15.95
C ASP A 145 25.83 56.09 15.30
N ARG A 146 24.66 56.75 15.39
CA ARG A 146 24.45 58.11 14.88
C ARG A 146 24.99 59.19 15.83
N HIS A 147 25.23 58.86 17.11
CA HIS A 147 25.62 59.84 18.13
C HIS A 147 27.13 59.87 18.40
N SER A 148 27.84 58.74 18.24
CA SER A 148 29.29 58.70 18.22
C SER A 148 29.76 58.24 16.83
N CYS A 149 30.57 59.03 16.15
CA CYS A 149 31.15 58.69 14.84
C CYS A 149 32.18 57.53 14.90
N ASN A 150 32.09 56.66 15.90
CA ASN A 150 33.09 55.64 16.22
C ASN A 150 32.69 54.24 15.71
N LEU A 151 31.41 53.96 15.44
CA LEU A 151 30.95 52.64 14.99
C LEU A 151 30.65 52.64 13.48
N THR A 152 31.54 52.05 12.70
CA THR A 152 31.38 51.86 11.25
C THR A 152 30.31 50.79 10.95
N PRO A 153 29.32 51.06 10.08
CA PRO A 153 28.37 50.07 9.59
C PRO A 153 29.07 48.84 8.99
N VAL A 154 28.56 47.64 9.29
CA VAL A 154 29.14 46.40 8.75
C VAL A 154 28.65 46.11 7.32
N PRO A 155 29.54 45.76 6.36
CA PRO A 155 29.22 45.43 4.97
C PRO A 155 28.44 44.12 4.82
N LEU A 156 28.50 43.24 5.82
CA LEU A 156 27.98 41.87 5.76
C LEU A 156 27.70 41.34 7.17
N LEU A 157 26.66 40.52 7.29
CA LEU A 157 26.33 39.80 8.52
C LEU A 157 26.53 38.29 8.37
N ILE A 158 27.25 37.69 9.30
CA ILE A 158 27.29 36.24 9.51
C ILE A 158 26.38 35.92 10.70
N GLY A 159 25.27 35.23 10.46
CA GLY A 159 24.25 35.09 11.49
C GLY A 159 22.95 34.47 11.02
N GLY A 160 21.94 34.50 11.90
CA GLY A 160 20.67 33.84 11.65
C GLY A 160 20.77 32.34 11.94
N HIS A 161 20.99 31.99 13.21
CA HIS A 161 21.11 30.61 13.69
C HIS A 161 19.87 29.74 13.38
N ALA A 162 18.68 30.34 13.39
CA ALA A 162 17.41 29.68 13.12
C ALA A 162 16.79 30.18 11.82
N SER A 163 16.10 29.29 11.11
CA SER A 163 15.41 29.59 9.85
C SER A 163 14.48 30.80 9.93
N THR A 164 13.65 30.89 10.98
CA THR A 164 12.77 32.05 11.20
C THR A 164 13.54 33.36 11.37
N THR A 165 14.68 33.34 12.07
CA THR A 165 15.56 34.52 12.19
C THR A 165 16.18 34.89 10.83
N GLY A 166 16.63 33.90 10.05
CA GLY A 166 17.16 34.13 8.70
C GLY A 166 16.14 34.80 7.77
N VAL A 167 14.87 34.35 7.79
CA VAL A 167 13.76 34.94 7.04
C VAL A 167 13.55 36.41 7.44
N ILE A 168 13.52 36.70 8.75
CA ILE A 168 13.31 38.05 9.28
C ILE A 168 14.46 38.98 8.86
N LEU A 169 15.71 38.54 9.07
CA LEU A 169 16.89 39.33 8.74
C LEU A 169 16.97 39.60 7.24
N SER A 170 16.76 38.60 6.39
CA SER A 170 16.82 38.79 4.93
C SER A 170 15.72 39.75 4.45
N ARG A 171 14.48 39.65 4.95
CA ARG A 171 13.40 40.58 4.55
C ARG A 171 13.67 42.03 4.96
N ILE A 172 14.23 42.25 6.14
CA ILE A 172 14.47 43.60 6.67
C ILE A 172 15.71 44.23 6.03
N LEU A 173 16.74 43.44 5.78
CA LEU A 173 18.02 43.90 5.23
C LEU A 173 18.09 43.85 3.71
N GLY A 174 17.16 43.11 3.07
CA GLY A 174 17.06 42.97 1.61
C GLY A 174 16.90 44.30 0.87
N PRO A 175 16.02 45.22 1.31
CA PRO A 175 15.91 46.56 0.71
C PRO A 175 17.20 47.38 0.78
N LEU A 176 18.08 47.09 1.75
CA LEU A 176 19.39 47.74 1.91
C LEU A 176 20.50 47.01 1.13
N SER A 177 20.17 45.91 0.45
CA SER A 177 21.11 45.00 -0.22
C SER A 177 22.19 44.41 0.69
N VAL A 178 22.00 44.42 2.01
CA VAL A 178 23.00 43.91 2.95
C VAL A 178 23.00 42.39 2.91
N PRO A 179 24.11 41.73 2.52
CA PRO A 179 24.19 40.29 2.48
C PRO A 179 24.20 39.67 3.88
N VAL A 180 23.48 38.56 4.02
CA VAL A 180 23.45 37.73 5.23
C VAL A 180 23.91 36.33 4.87
N ILE A 181 24.99 35.85 5.51
CA ILE A 181 25.45 34.46 5.40
C ILE A 181 25.08 33.71 6.68
N SER A 182 24.14 32.78 6.60
CA SER A 182 23.78 31.93 7.74
C SER A 182 24.61 30.65 7.79
N TYR A 183 25.04 30.27 9.00
CA TYR A 183 25.75 29.02 9.24
C TYR A 183 24.83 27.83 9.57
N LEU A 184 23.52 28.08 9.78
CA LEU A 184 22.60 27.06 10.33
C LEU A 184 21.12 27.18 9.94
N ALA A 185 20.68 28.25 9.27
CA ALA A 185 19.31 28.37 8.79
C ALA A 185 19.09 27.52 7.53
N SER A 186 18.50 26.34 7.71
CA SER A 186 18.42 25.29 6.68
C SER A 186 17.05 25.19 5.98
N CYS A 187 16.04 26.02 6.34
CA CYS A 187 14.72 25.97 5.71
C CYS A 187 14.79 26.02 4.17
N PRO A 188 14.02 25.19 3.44
CA PRO A 188 13.99 25.23 1.97
C PRO A 188 13.47 26.56 1.43
N CYS A 189 12.65 27.25 2.21
CA CYS A 189 12.09 28.55 1.87
C CYS A 189 13.13 29.64 1.59
N LEU A 190 14.32 29.56 2.21
CA LEU A 190 15.38 30.56 2.06
C LEU A 190 16.16 30.42 0.75
N SER A 191 15.97 29.32 0.00
CA SER A 191 16.55 29.12 -1.32
C SER A 191 15.87 29.96 -2.41
N ASP A 192 14.69 30.54 -2.15
CA ASP A 192 13.98 31.36 -3.12
C ASP A 192 14.62 32.74 -3.28
N ARG A 193 15.44 32.88 -4.32
CA ARG A 193 16.17 34.13 -4.65
C ARG A 193 15.27 35.29 -5.03
N SER A 194 14.01 35.05 -5.41
CA SER A 194 13.06 36.13 -5.69
C SER A 194 12.62 36.84 -4.40
N ASN A 195 12.44 36.06 -3.33
CA ASN A 195 12.02 36.55 -2.02
C ASN A 195 13.21 36.91 -1.10
N PHE A 196 14.35 36.22 -1.25
CA PHE A 196 15.52 36.35 -0.38
C PHE A 196 16.83 36.55 -1.20
N PRO A 197 16.94 37.61 -2.01
CA PRO A 197 18.09 37.82 -2.90
C PRO A 197 19.42 38.11 -2.17
N ASN A 198 19.37 38.55 -0.92
CA ASN A 198 20.53 38.89 -0.09
C ASN A 198 20.96 37.76 0.86
N PHE A 199 20.30 36.61 0.84
CA PHE A 199 20.54 35.51 1.76
C PHE A 199 21.49 34.45 1.18
N PHE A 200 22.46 34.01 1.95
CA PHE A 200 23.37 32.92 1.63
C PHE A 200 23.49 32.02 2.84
N ARG A 201 23.95 30.78 2.66
CA ARG A 201 24.24 29.90 3.79
C ARG A 201 25.33 28.88 3.52
N THR A 202 26.00 28.46 4.58
CA THR A 202 27.03 27.41 4.54
C THR A 202 26.53 26.05 5.02
N ILE A 203 25.26 25.96 5.43
CA ILE A 203 24.54 24.69 5.62
C ILE A 203 23.69 24.36 4.39
N PRO A 204 23.57 23.09 3.96
CA PRO A 204 22.65 22.73 2.90
C PRO A 204 21.17 22.92 3.28
N SER A 205 20.31 22.95 2.26
CA SER A 205 18.84 23.01 2.44
C SER A 205 18.27 21.74 3.07
N ASP A 206 17.24 21.87 3.92
CA ASP A 206 16.51 20.74 4.53
C ASP A 206 15.82 19.85 3.49
N ILE A 207 15.63 20.33 2.24
CA ILE A 207 15.05 19.50 1.18
C ILE A 207 15.88 18.24 0.92
N TYR A 208 17.21 18.36 1.02
CA TYR A 208 18.13 17.23 0.86
C TYR A 208 18.03 16.26 2.03
N GLN A 209 17.85 16.79 3.24
CA GLN A 209 17.69 15.99 4.44
C GLN A 209 16.35 15.25 4.47
N ALA A 210 15.25 15.94 4.16
CA ALA A 210 13.93 15.35 4.05
C ALA A 210 13.90 14.23 3.01
N ARG A 211 14.52 14.47 1.85
CA ARG A 211 14.66 13.46 0.80
C ARG A 211 15.54 12.29 1.20
N THR A 212 16.64 12.54 1.92
CA THR A 212 17.50 11.51 2.51
C THR A 212 16.70 10.61 3.45
N MET A 213 15.92 11.20 4.36
CA MET A 213 15.09 10.46 5.30
C MET A 213 13.99 9.64 4.59
N ALA A 214 13.37 10.20 3.55
CA ALA A 214 12.40 9.48 2.73
C ALA A 214 13.04 8.30 1.96
N GLN A 215 14.21 8.49 1.36
CA GLN A 215 14.96 7.42 0.70
C GLN A 215 15.40 6.33 1.68
N MET A 216 15.81 6.71 2.89
CA MET A 216 16.17 5.79 3.96
C MET A 216 14.96 4.94 4.38
N ALA A 217 13.79 5.57 4.60
CA ALA A 217 12.55 4.85 4.90
C ALA A 217 12.16 3.85 3.81
N ILE A 218 12.28 4.24 2.53
CA ILE A 218 12.00 3.35 1.39
C ILE A 218 13.00 2.18 1.35
N ARG A 219 14.30 2.44 1.52
CA ARG A 219 15.35 1.42 1.48
C ARG A 219 15.23 0.41 2.62
N LEU A 220 14.73 0.86 3.77
CA LEU A 220 14.53 0.05 4.97
C LEU A 220 13.10 -0.52 5.09
N ASN A 221 12.27 -0.40 4.05
CA ASN A 221 10.87 -0.86 4.02
C ASN A 221 9.97 -0.30 5.14
N TRP A 222 10.26 0.91 5.63
CA TRP A 222 9.40 1.63 6.57
C TRP A 222 8.29 2.35 5.82
N THR A 223 7.05 1.87 5.97
CA THR A 223 5.87 2.46 5.31
C THR A 223 4.94 3.18 6.28
N TRP A 224 5.14 3.00 7.59
CA TRP A 224 4.31 3.58 8.64
C TRP A 224 5.17 4.26 9.70
N ILE A 225 5.15 5.59 9.74
CA ILE A 225 6.04 6.38 10.61
C ILE A 225 5.26 7.43 11.41
N GLY A 226 5.79 7.82 12.57
CA GLY A 226 5.34 9.00 13.31
C GLY A 226 6.25 10.20 13.04
N ALA A 227 5.73 11.43 13.19
CA ALA A 227 6.55 12.64 13.09
C ALA A 227 6.33 13.61 14.25
N VAL A 228 7.42 14.21 14.75
CA VAL A 228 7.41 15.28 15.75
C VAL A 228 8.20 16.47 15.21
N LEU A 229 7.55 17.63 15.10
CA LEU A 229 8.08 18.80 14.40
C LEU A 229 8.07 20.05 15.27
N ALA A 230 9.11 20.87 15.16
CA ALA A 230 9.07 22.22 15.70
C ALA A 230 8.00 23.05 14.97
N ASN A 231 7.15 23.77 15.71
CA ASN A 231 6.09 24.60 15.11
C ASN A 231 6.62 25.94 14.58
N ASN A 232 7.52 25.90 13.60
CA ASN A 232 8.13 27.07 12.97
C ASN A 232 8.55 26.78 11.52
N ASP A 233 9.21 27.75 10.87
CA ASP A 233 9.65 27.64 9.47
C ASP A 233 10.60 26.46 9.20
N TYR A 234 11.34 25.99 10.21
CA TYR A 234 12.23 24.84 10.11
C TYR A 234 11.43 23.52 10.09
N GLY A 235 10.61 23.26 11.12
CA GLY A 235 9.92 21.98 11.27
C GLY A 235 8.78 21.74 10.26
N GLN A 236 7.98 22.77 9.94
CA GLN A 236 6.78 22.57 9.11
C GLN A 236 7.10 22.29 7.63
N LYS A 237 8.15 22.93 7.10
CA LYS A 237 8.50 22.86 5.67
C LYS A 237 9.38 21.67 5.31
N ALA A 238 9.90 20.94 6.29
CA ALA A 238 10.77 19.79 6.07
C ALA A 238 10.03 18.57 5.48
N ILE A 239 8.77 18.30 5.89
CA ILE A 239 8.13 16.99 5.60
C ILE A 239 7.07 17.06 4.50
N GLN A 240 6.40 18.19 4.32
CA GLN A 240 5.13 18.24 3.58
C GLN A 240 5.23 17.93 2.08
N GLU A 241 6.36 18.16 1.43
CA GLU A 241 6.49 17.96 -0.04
C GLU A 241 7.18 16.65 -0.41
N GLU A 242 8.14 16.18 0.40
CA GLU A 242 8.97 15.04 0.02
C GLU A 242 8.39 13.67 0.39
N ILE A 243 7.46 13.59 1.35
CA ILE A 243 6.79 12.31 1.70
C ILE A 243 5.49 12.13 0.92
N LYS A 244 4.85 13.22 0.46
CA LYS A 244 3.61 13.16 -0.31
C LYS A 244 3.81 12.42 -1.64
N GLY A 245 2.97 11.41 -1.87
CA GLY A 245 2.99 10.61 -3.10
C GLY A 245 4.04 9.49 -3.13
N LYS A 246 4.79 9.28 -2.04
CA LYS A 246 5.70 8.13 -1.87
C LYS A 246 5.02 7.03 -1.03
N ARG A 247 5.59 5.82 -1.02
CA ARG A 247 5.09 4.63 -0.28
C ARG A 247 5.15 4.72 1.26
N VAL A 248 5.25 5.92 1.83
CA VAL A 248 5.44 6.16 3.26
C VAL A 248 4.27 6.99 3.78
N CYS A 249 3.58 6.48 4.80
CA CYS A 249 2.46 7.13 5.45
C CYS A 249 2.82 7.55 6.88
N LEU A 250 2.17 8.62 7.34
CA LEU A 250 2.31 9.15 8.70
C LEU A 250 1.12 8.71 9.56
N GLU A 251 1.36 8.05 10.68
CA GLU A 251 0.33 7.73 11.68
C GLU A 251 -0.13 8.98 12.41
N PHE A 252 0.85 9.78 12.85
CA PHE A 252 0.62 11.03 13.57
C PHE A 252 1.66 12.07 13.17
N ILE A 253 1.27 13.33 13.31
CA ILE A 253 2.17 14.48 13.23
C ILE A 253 1.91 15.30 14.49
N GLU A 254 2.91 15.35 15.37
CA GLU A 254 2.87 16.21 16.53
C GLU A 254 3.74 17.45 16.34
N THR A 255 3.22 18.61 16.72
CA THR A 255 3.98 19.85 16.70
C THR A 255 4.31 20.30 18.11
N VAL A 256 5.50 20.84 18.31
CA VAL A 256 5.97 21.34 19.62
C VAL A 256 6.36 22.81 19.52
N HIS A 257 6.07 23.57 20.58
CA HIS A 257 6.57 24.92 20.73
C HIS A 257 7.60 24.98 21.85
N ARG A 258 8.60 25.82 21.66
CA ARG A 258 9.66 26.01 22.66
C ARG A 258 9.11 26.64 23.94
N GLU A 259 8.09 27.50 23.84
CA GLU A 259 7.42 28.14 24.97
C GLU A 259 6.63 27.14 25.82
N THR A 260 6.03 26.12 25.21
CA THR A 260 5.19 25.12 25.88
C THR A 260 5.83 23.73 25.90
N ILE A 261 7.16 23.66 25.74
CA ILE A 261 7.88 22.40 25.50
C ILE A 261 7.67 21.37 26.59
N VAL A 262 7.48 21.77 27.85
CA VAL A 262 7.25 20.84 28.97
C VAL A 262 5.90 20.14 28.84
N SER A 263 4.82 20.87 28.52
CA SER A 263 3.50 20.27 28.29
C SER A 263 3.45 19.52 26.98
N ASP A 264 4.11 20.04 25.94
CA ASP A 264 4.18 19.40 24.63
C ASP A 264 4.95 18.08 24.69
N ALA A 265 6.07 18.01 25.40
CA ALA A 265 6.83 16.78 25.60
C ALA A 265 6.00 15.68 26.27
N ARG A 266 5.17 16.02 27.26
CA ARG A 266 4.23 15.05 27.87
C ARG A 266 3.21 14.53 26.87
N ARG A 267 2.64 15.42 26.06
CA ARG A 267 1.64 15.07 25.03
C ARG A 267 2.27 14.19 23.96
N VAL A 268 3.42 14.59 23.42
CA VAL A 268 4.20 13.81 22.45
C VAL A 268 4.56 12.44 23.01
N ALA A 269 5.02 12.35 24.25
CA ALA A 269 5.37 11.07 24.86
C ALA A 269 4.15 10.14 25.01
N LEU A 270 2.96 10.69 25.30
CA LEU A 270 1.71 9.92 25.31
C LEU A 270 1.35 9.42 23.91
N THR A 271 1.43 10.27 22.89
CA THR A 271 1.15 9.91 21.49
C THR A 271 2.11 8.81 21.01
N ILE A 272 3.41 8.96 21.27
CA ILE A 272 4.44 7.95 20.96
C ILE A 272 4.18 6.64 21.72
N GLN A 273 3.74 6.72 22.98
CA GLN A 273 3.42 5.53 23.76
C GLN A 273 2.23 4.75 23.18
N SER A 274 1.17 5.44 22.73
CA SER A 274 -0.02 4.81 22.14
C SER A 274 0.12 4.42 20.67
N SER A 275 1.13 4.93 19.97
CA SER A 275 1.32 4.76 18.53
C SER A 275 1.74 3.33 18.15
N THR A 276 1.25 2.89 17.00
CA THR A 276 1.64 1.62 16.37
C THR A 276 2.93 1.73 15.55
N ALA A 277 3.28 2.93 15.07
CA ALA A 277 4.53 3.22 14.38
C ALA A 277 5.75 2.98 15.29
N THR A 278 6.63 2.08 14.86
CA THR A 278 7.91 1.82 15.52
C THR A 278 8.90 2.94 15.25
N VAL A 279 8.86 3.49 14.03
CA VAL A 279 9.80 4.51 13.54
C VAL A 279 9.23 5.92 13.70
N ILE A 280 10.00 6.81 14.32
CA ILE A 280 9.57 8.17 14.66
C ILE A 280 10.61 9.17 14.18
N LEU A 281 10.19 10.07 13.29
CA LEU A 281 11.00 11.17 12.81
C LEU A 281 10.86 12.38 13.74
N ILE A 282 11.98 12.94 14.20
CA ILE A 282 11.98 14.14 15.04
C ILE A 282 12.79 15.25 14.37
N PHE A 283 12.09 16.33 14.00
CA PHE A 283 12.63 17.53 13.37
C PHE A 283 12.46 18.73 14.33
N CYS A 284 13.23 18.70 15.42
CA CYS A 284 13.18 19.65 16.53
C CYS A 284 14.59 20.05 16.98
N TRP A 285 14.71 21.11 17.78
CA TRP A 285 15.99 21.50 18.37
C TRP A 285 16.40 20.53 19.50
N TYR A 286 17.70 20.35 19.73
CA TYR A 286 18.21 19.36 20.69
C TYR A 286 17.64 19.55 22.12
N THR A 287 17.43 20.79 22.56
CA THR A 287 16.84 21.09 23.88
C THR A 287 15.40 20.61 23.99
N ASP A 288 14.64 20.67 22.90
CA ASP A 288 13.25 20.23 22.83
C ASP A 288 13.19 18.71 22.84
N VAL A 289 14.07 18.07 22.06
CA VAL A 289 14.25 16.61 22.04
C VAL A 289 14.65 16.09 23.42
N GLN A 290 15.52 16.79 24.14
CA GLN A 290 15.90 16.43 25.51
C GLN A 290 14.67 16.30 26.42
N LYS A 291 13.73 17.26 26.36
CA LYS A 291 12.51 17.20 27.17
C LYS A 291 11.61 16.03 26.75
N ILE A 292 11.50 15.74 25.46
CA ILE A 292 10.73 14.61 24.94
C ILE A 292 11.34 13.28 25.42
N PHE A 293 12.66 13.08 25.27
CA PHE A 293 13.34 11.85 25.68
C PHE A 293 13.32 11.64 27.19
N VAL A 294 13.46 12.70 27.99
CA VAL A 294 13.30 12.61 29.45
C VAL A 294 11.89 12.15 29.83
N GLU A 295 10.84 12.65 29.16
CA GLU A 295 9.47 12.20 29.41
C GLU A 295 9.22 10.75 28.93
N LEU A 296 9.80 10.34 27.81
CA LEU A 296 9.76 8.95 27.33
C LEU A 296 10.47 7.99 28.30
N ALA A 297 11.65 8.39 28.81
CA ALA A 297 12.42 7.61 29.78
C ALA A 297 11.67 7.49 31.12
N LYS A 298 11.03 8.56 31.61
CA LYS A 298 10.16 8.51 32.81
C LYS A 298 9.01 7.50 32.66
N ARG A 299 8.54 7.29 31.43
CA ARG A 299 7.43 6.38 31.10
C ARG A 299 7.88 4.99 30.66
N ASN A 300 9.19 4.73 30.61
CA ASN A 300 9.79 3.49 30.09
C ASN A 300 9.34 3.14 28.66
N VAL A 301 9.17 4.15 27.80
CA VAL A 301 8.82 3.93 26.39
C VAL A 301 10.08 3.52 25.62
N THR A 302 10.25 2.22 25.42
CA THR A 302 11.38 1.60 24.70
C THR A 302 10.93 0.97 23.38
N GLY A 303 11.86 0.43 22.58
CA GLY A 303 11.53 -0.25 21.32
C GLY A 303 11.13 0.66 20.16
N ARG A 304 11.33 1.97 20.29
CA ARG A 304 11.11 2.95 19.21
C ARG A 304 12.40 3.21 18.45
N GLN A 305 12.32 3.37 17.13
CA GLN A 305 13.43 3.70 16.27
C GLN A 305 13.33 5.17 15.86
N PHE A 306 14.23 6.01 16.38
CA PHE A 306 14.19 7.44 16.11
C PHE A 306 15.03 7.80 14.88
N LEU A 307 14.47 8.65 14.02
CA LEU A 307 15.17 9.32 12.93
C LEU A 307 15.47 10.76 13.34
N ALA A 308 16.75 11.09 13.39
CA ALA A 308 17.24 12.37 13.88
C ALA A 308 17.55 13.37 12.77
N SER A 309 17.10 14.60 12.98
CA SER A 309 17.57 15.74 12.20
C SER A 309 18.99 16.14 12.59
N GLU A 310 19.67 16.88 11.71
CA GLU A 310 20.99 17.47 11.89
C GLU A 310 21.09 18.38 13.12
N ALA A 311 19.96 18.97 13.53
CA ALA A 311 19.87 19.84 14.70
C ALA A 311 20.15 19.13 16.03
N TRP A 312 20.02 17.79 16.11
CA TRP A 312 20.21 17.06 17.37
C TRP A 312 20.93 15.71 17.23
N SER A 313 21.10 15.18 16.02
CA SER A 313 21.77 13.88 15.77
C SER A 313 23.21 13.80 16.27
N THR A 314 23.84 14.94 16.52
CA THR A 314 25.25 15.07 16.96
C THR A 314 25.38 15.76 18.32
N SER A 315 24.27 15.87 19.07
CA SER A 315 24.27 16.53 20.38
C SER A 315 24.93 15.66 21.44
N ASP A 316 26.09 16.11 21.94
CA ASP A 316 26.79 15.44 23.04
C ASP A 316 26.01 15.50 24.36
N ASP A 317 25.25 16.58 24.61
CA ASP A 317 24.36 16.69 25.78
C ASP A 317 23.34 15.53 25.83
N LEU A 318 22.83 15.10 24.67
CA LEU A 318 21.91 13.97 24.58
C LEU A 318 22.63 12.61 24.66
N LEU A 319 23.80 12.49 24.04
CA LEU A 319 24.60 11.25 24.02
C LEU A 319 25.14 10.87 25.39
N GLN A 320 25.52 11.87 26.19
CA GLN A 320 26.08 11.67 27.54
C GLN A 320 25.01 11.54 28.63
N ASP A 321 23.74 11.84 28.34
CA ASP A 321 22.64 11.71 29.31
C ASP A 321 22.24 10.24 29.49
N ILE A 322 22.57 9.69 30.67
CA ILE A 322 22.29 8.30 31.07
C ILE A 322 20.79 8.01 31.14
N THR A 323 19.95 9.01 31.40
CA THR A 323 18.49 8.84 31.42
C THR A 323 17.97 8.63 30.00
N ILE A 324 18.49 9.41 29.06
CA ILE A 324 18.12 9.39 27.64
C ILE A 324 18.64 8.13 26.95
N SER A 325 19.83 7.64 27.31
CA SER A 325 20.42 6.45 26.68
C SER A 325 19.53 5.21 26.74
N LYS A 326 18.64 5.13 27.74
CA LYS A 326 17.65 4.05 27.90
C LYS A 326 16.61 3.97 26.78
N VAL A 327 16.32 5.09 26.10
CA VAL A 327 15.29 5.18 25.06
C VAL A 327 15.85 5.57 23.69
N ALA A 328 17.03 6.18 23.65
CA ALA A 328 17.64 6.70 22.43
C ALA A 328 18.72 5.79 21.82
N SER A 329 18.91 4.58 22.34
CA SER A 329 19.80 3.59 21.73
C SER A 329 19.36 3.28 20.29
N GLY A 330 20.30 3.31 19.36
CA GLY A 330 20.08 2.95 17.96
C GLY A 330 19.48 4.05 17.10
N VAL A 331 19.35 5.30 17.59
CA VAL A 331 18.97 6.47 16.77
C VAL A 331 19.79 6.48 15.48
N VAL A 332 19.15 6.74 14.35
CA VAL A 332 19.81 6.97 13.06
C VAL A 332 19.52 8.40 12.64
N GLY A 333 20.54 9.16 12.25
CA GLY A 333 20.42 10.58 12.01
C GLY A 333 21.16 11.07 10.78
N VAL A 334 20.69 12.19 10.24
CA VAL A 334 21.44 13.01 9.30
C VAL A 334 22.30 13.98 10.11
N ALA A 335 23.56 14.17 9.75
CA ALA A 335 24.49 15.05 10.45
C ALA A 335 25.23 15.93 9.44
N ILE A 336 25.41 17.22 9.74
CA ILE A 336 26.21 18.13 8.91
C ILE A 336 27.62 17.55 8.76
N ARG A 337 28.15 17.50 7.53
CA ARG A 337 29.48 16.96 7.24
C ARG A 337 30.54 17.58 8.17
N SER A 338 31.32 16.74 8.85
CA SER A 338 32.43 17.23 9.69
C SER A 338 33.70 17.46 8.86
N SER A 339 34.46 18.50 9.23
CA SER A 339 35.78 18.79 8.66
C SER A 339 36.74 19.28 9.75
N THR A 340 38.04 19.32 9.47
CA THR A 340 39.07 19.75 10.44
C THR A 340 39.43 21.22 10.25
N ILE A 341 39.67 21.94 11.35
CA ILE A 341 40.23 23.30 11.33
C ILE A 341 41.59 23.27 12.03
N PRO A 342 42.71 23.19 11.27
CA PRO A 342 44.05 23.15 11.84
C PRO A 342 44.30 24.36 12.75
N GLY A 343 44.95 24.14 13.90
CA GLY A 343 45.28 25.23 14.84
C GLY A 343 44.13 25.70 15.74
N PHE A 344 42.87 25.38 15.43
CA PHE A 344 41.71 25.84 16.21
C PHE A 344 41.68 25.32 17.65
N GLU A 345 42.04 24.04 17.87
CA GLU A 345 42.14 23.49 19.23
C GLU A 345 43.16 24.25 20.09
N ASN A 346 44.33 24.52 19.51
CA ASN A 346 45.38 25.29 20.17
C ASN A 346 44.95 26.73 20.43
N TYR A 347 44.12 27.31 19.56
CA TYR A 347 43.53 28.62 19.75
C TYR A 347 42.58 28.62 20.96
N LEU A 348 41.64 27.67 21.03
CA LEU A 348 40.69 27.55 22.14
C LEU A 348 41.40 27.33 23.49
N LYS A 349 42.43 26.47 23.51
CA LYS A 349 43.23 26.18 24.71
C LYS A 349 44.04 27.39 25.23
N LYS A 350 44.29 28.39 24.38
CA LYS A 350 45.01 29.62 24.74
C LYS A 350 44.07 30.74 25.21
N LEU A 351 42.75 30.58 25.05
CA LEU A 351 41.79 31.56 25.55
C LEU A 351 41.90 31.67 27.07
N SER A 352 42.05 32.89 27.56
CA SER A 352 42.03 33.20 28.98
C SER A 352 41.45 34.60 29.18
N PRO A 353 40.62 34.81 30.22
CA PRO A 353 40.13 36.14 30.60
C PRO A 353 41.26 37.15 30.86
N SER A 354 42.47 36.70 31.20
CA SER A 354 43.65 37.56 31.38
C SER A 354 44.13 38.19 30.06
N HIS A 355 44.04 37.46 28.95
CA HIS A 355 44.44 37.95 27.63
C HIS A 355 43.33 38.74 26.92
N ARG A 356 42.07 38.50 27.31
CA ARG A 356 40.87 39.15 26.73
C ARG A 356 39.96 39.67 27.86
N PRO A 357 40.35 40.72 28.58
CA PRO A 357 39.60 41.22 29.74
C PRO A 357 38.23 41.82 29.39
N ASP A 358 38.08 42.30 28.15
CA ASP A 358 36.84 42.90 27.63
C ASP A 358 35.84 41.85 27.11
N ASP A 359 36.23 40.58 27.01
CA ASP A 359 35.37 39.49 26.55
C ASP A 359 34.48 38.99 27.71
N GLU A 360 33.29 39.58 27.82
CA GLU A 360 32.34 39.24 28.88
C GLU A 360 31.86 37.78 28.82
N PHE A 361 31.77 37.20 27.62
CA PHE A 361 31.33 35.82 27.43
C PHE A 361 32.39 34.82 27.87
N LEU A 362 33.67 35.13 27.60
CA LEU A 362 34.79 34.34 28.12
C LEU A 362 34.82 34.36 29.65
N ARG A 363 34.57 35.54 30.23
CA ARG A 363 34.50 35.72 31.69
C ARG A 363 33.38 34.88 32.29
N GLU A 364 32.16 34.97 31.76
CA GLU A 364 31.02 34.16 32.23
C GLU A 364 31.29 32.66 32.10
N PHE A 365 31.85 32.22 30.97
CA PHE A 365 32.27 30.83 30.78
C PHE A 365 33.27 30.39 31.85
N TRP A 366 34.31 31.20 32.09
CA TRP A 366 35.37 30.87 33.04
C TRP A 366 34.86 30.79 34.48
N GLU A 367 34.04 31.76 34.89
CA GLU A 367 33.43 31.78 36.22
C GLU A 367 32.50 30.58 36.45
N LYS A 368 31.73 30.19 35.42
CA LYS A 368 30.84 29.04 35.46
C LYS A 368 31.59 27.71 35.51
N GLU A 369 32.64 27.57 34.71
CA GLU A 369 33.41 26.32 34.57
C GLU A 369 34.28 26.04 35.79
N PHE A 370 35.03 27.05 36.26
CA PHE A 370 35.96 26.90 37.38
C PHE A 370 35.33 27.23 38.75
N GLY A 371 34.07 27.67 38.79
CA GLY A 371 33.38 27.99 40.03
C GLY A 371 34.08 29.09 40.84
N CYS A 372 34.69 30.05 40.16
CA CYS A 372 35.45 31.16 40.73
C CYS A 372 34.94 32.51 40.19
N SER A 373 35.32 33.64 40.81
CA SER A 373 34.99 34.98 40.32
C SER A 373 36.24 35.72 39.88
N ILE A 374 36.17 36.38 38.72
CA ILE A 374 37.27 37.16 38.17
C ILE A 374 37.20 38.56 38.79
N VAL A 375 37.97 38.77 39.85
CA VAL A 375 38.06 40.07 40.51
C VAL A 375 39.00 40.96 39.70
N ASN A 376 38.45 41.85 38.88
CA ASN A 376 39.22 42.98 38.36
C ASN A 376 38.50 44.31 38.56
N ALA A 377 39.27 45.23 39.14
CA ALA A 377 38.89 46.55 39.57
C ALA A 377 38.69 47.52 38.40
N SER A 378 37.45 47.98 38.18
CA SER A 378 37.09 49.36 37.86
C SER A 378 35.66 49.44 37.34
N HIS A 379 34.68 49.63 38.22
CA HIS A 379 33.65 50.67 38.11
C HIS A 379 32.75 50.60 39.34
N ASN A 380 32.94 51.58 40.24
CA ASN A 380 31.98 51.91 41.27
C ASN A 380 30.69 52.43 40.60
N THR A 381 29.70 51.57 40.42
CA THR A 381 28.30 52.00 40.31
C THR A 381 27.46 51.11 41.19
N SER A 382 27.33 51.57 42.43
CA SER A 382 26.31 51.17 43.38
C SER A 382 24.92 51.44 42.83
N THR A 383 24.19 50.39 42.44
CA THR A 383 22.74 50.32 42.62
C THR A 383 22.29 48.87 42.80
N SER A 384 21.62 48.66 43.92
CA SER A 384 21.15 47.40 44.49
C SER A 384 19.99 46.75 43.75
N SER A 385 19.96 45.43 43.71
CA SER A 385 18.76 44.67 44.10
C SER A 385 19.15 43.28 44.63
N HIS A 386 18.44 42.88 45.69
CA HIS A 386 18.80 41.82 46.63
C HIS A 386 18.69 40.39 46.07
N VAL A 387 19.82 39.69 45.93
CA VAL A 387 19.94 38.25 46.22
C VAL A 387 21.34 37.99 46.77
N LYS A 388 21.45 37.43 47.98
CA LYS A 388 22.71 36.96 48.56
C LYS A 388 23.26 35.80 47.70
N LYS A 389 24.10 36.09 46.69
CA LYS A 389 24.96 35.07 46.08
C LYS A 389 25.98 34.63 47.13
N ALA A 390 26.12 33.33 47.35
CA ALA A 390 27.23 32.78 48.12
C ALA A 390 28.54 33.37 47.55
N SER A 391 29.46 33.79 48.41
CA SER A 391 30.73 34.40 47.99
C SER A 391 31.59 33.35 47.27
N ILE A 392 31.52 33.34 45.93
CA ILE A 392 32.34 32.51 45.08
C ILE A 392 33.81 32.94 45.27
N PRO A 393 34.78 32.02 45.47
CA PRO A 393 36.18 32.38 45.67
C PRO A 393 36.77 33.09 44.44
N PRO A 394 37.76 33.99 44.61
CA PRO A 394 38.43 34.61 43.47
C PRO A 394 39.19 33.55 42.65
N CYS A 395 39.22 33.70 41.32
CA CYS A 395 40.04 32.84 40.46
C CYS A 395 41.54 33.01 40.79
N SER A 396 42.25 31.90 40.84
CA SER A 396 43.67 31.82 41.22
C SER A 396 44.63 32.28 40.12
N GLY A 397 44.18 32.28 38.86
CA GLY A 397 44.98 32.58 37.68
C GLY A 397 45.79 31.38 37.16
N THR A 398 45.75 30.24 37.85
CA THR A 398 46.36 28.98 37.41
C THR A 398 45.37 28.04 36.72
N GLU A 399 44.09 28.42 36.63
CA GLU A 399 43.08 27.64 35.93
C GLU A 399 43.47 27.45 34.46
N SER A 400 43.27 26.25 33.94
CA SER A 400 43.56 25.95 32.54
C SER A 400 42.50 25.05 31.94
N ILE A 401 42.07 25.39 30.73
CA ILE A 401 41.21 24.53 29.90
C ILE A 401 41.95 23.22 29.53
N ASN A 402 43.28 23.17 29.68
CA ASN A 402 44.10 22.01 29.29
C ASN A 402 43.98 20.81 30.24
N GLU A 403 43.54 20.99 31.49
CA GLU A 403 43.71 19.95 32.52
C GLU A 403 42.60 18.90 32.57
N VAL A 404 41.58 19.01 31.71
CA VAL A 404 40.55 17.97 31.51
C VAL A 404 40.18 17.98 30.02
N GLN A 405 39.96 16.81 29.41
CA GLN A 405 39.39 16.72 28.06
C GLN A 405 37.98 17.33 28.08
N HIS A 406 37.91 18.65 27.93
CA HIS A 406 36.71 19.44 28.15
C HIS A 406 35.96 19.62 26.84
N PHE A 407 34.63 19.51 26.89
CA PHE A 407 33.74 19.58 25.72
C PHE A 407 33.95 20.85 24.87
N PHE A 408 34.22 21.99 25.52
CA PHE A 408 34.54 23.24 24.82
C PHE A 408 35.84 23.17 24.01
N SER A 409 36.82 22.36 24.40
CA SER A 409 38.08 22.18 23.65
C SER A 409 38.06 20.99 22.66
N ASP A 410 37.01 20.18 22.69
CA ASP A 410 36.87 19.03 21.79
C ASP A 410 36.66 19.49 20.34
N ILE A 411 37.58 19.06 19.45
CA ILE A 411 37.56 19.34 18.02
C ILE A 411 37.38 18.09 17.16
N THR A 412 37.03 16.94 17.76
CA THR A 412 36.89 15.67 17.04
C THR A 412 35.78 15.70 15.99
N GLN A 413 34.74 16.53 16.19
CA GLN A 413 33.62 16.69 15.27
C GLN A 413 33.24 18.16 15.02
N LEU A 414 34.10 18.90 14.33
CA LEU A 414 33.75 20.27 13.90
C LEU A 414 32.77 20.19 12.73
N ARG A 415 31.49 20.48 13.03
CA ARG A 415 30.38 20.48 12.07
C ARG A 415 29.90 21.91 11.83
N VAL A 416 28.96 22.42 12.63
CA VAL A 416 28.48 23.81 12.55
C VAL A 416 29.63 24.82 12.73
N VAL A 417 30.63 24.49 13.56
CA VAL A 417 31.88 25.28 13.70
C VAL A 417 32.55 25.50 12.34
N TYR A 418 32.62 24.45 11.51
CA TYR A 418 33.20 24.53 10.17
C TYR A 418 32.31 25.35 9.21
N ASN A 419 30.99 25.30 9.35
CA ASN A 419 30.08 26.17 8.58
C ASN A 419 30.33 27.66 8.87
N VAL A 420 30.62 28.03 10.13
CA VAL A 420 30.99 29.41 10.49
C VAL A 420 32.32 29.79 9.87
N TYR A 421 33.31 28.90 9.97
CA TYR A 421 34.62 29.08 9.33
C TYR A 421 34.50 29.32 7.82
N LEU A 422 33.72 28.49 7.12
CA LEU A 422 33.41 28.67 5.70
C LEU A 422 32.70 30.00 5.41
N ALA A 423 31.83 30.47 6.29
CA ALA A 423 31.11 31.73 6.08
C ALA A 423 32.05 32.94 6.11
N VAL A 424 33.03 32.93 7.03
CA VAL A 424 34.08 33.97 7.10
C VAL A 424 34.96 33.93 5.86
N TYR A 425 35.41 32.73 5.44
CA TYR A 425 36.19 32.58 4.22
C TYR A 425 35.41 33.05 2.97
N ALA A 426 34.14 32.68 2.84
CA ALA A 426 33.30 33.14 1.74
C ALA A 426 33.17 34.67 1.71
N ALA A 427 32.98 35.30 2.87
CA ALA A 427 32.95 36.76 2.99
C ALA A 427 34.29 37.39 2.59
N ALA A 428 35.41 36.85 3.07
CA ALA A 428 36.74 37.35 2.75
C ALA A 428 37.10 37.21 1.27
N HIS A 429 36.73 36.09 0.62
CA HIS A 429 36.92 35.89 -0.81
C HIS A 429 36.05 36.83 -1.65
N ALA A 430 34.80 37.07 -1.24
CA ALA A 430 33.95 38.05 -1.91
C ALA A 430 34.51 39.48 -1.80
N LEU A 431 35.00 39.86 -0.61
CA LEU A 431 35.70 41.14 -0.39
C LEU A 431 36.97 41.23 -1.23
N HIS A 432 37.77 40.16 -1.29
CA HIS A 432 39.00 40.13 -2.07
C HIS A 432 38.73 40.32 -3.57
N SER A 433 37.71 39.64 -4.08
CA SER A 433 37.26 39.79 -5.47
C SER A 433 36.80 41.21 -5.76
N LEU A 434 36.03 41.82 -4.85
CA LEU A 434 35.56 43.20 -4.97
C LEU A 434 36.70 44.21 -4.98
N LEU A 435 37.65 44.08 -4.06
CA LEU A 435 38.78 45.01 -3.89
C LEU A 435 39.86 44.85 -4.97
N SER A 436 39.91 43.69 -5.62
CA SER A 436 40.81 43.44 -6.76
C SER A 436 40.31 44.06 -8.08
N CYS A 437 39.11 44.64 -8.11
CA CYS A 437 38.57 45.27 -9.32
C CYS A 437 39.32 46.58 -9.66
N PRO A 438 39.73 46.79 -10.93
CA PRO A 438 40.55 47.95 -11.33
C PRO A 438 39.85 49.31 -11.14
N ASN A 439 38.52 49.33 -11.03
CA ASN A 439 37.75 50.55 -10.79
C ASN A 439 37.71 50.98 -9.30
N PHE A 440 38.10 50.12 -8.36
CA PHE A 440 38.02 50.42 -6.93
C PHE A 440 39.04 51.49 -6.49
N ASN A 441 40.23 51.50 -7.11
CA ASN A 441 41.28 52.51 -6.86
C ASN A 441 40.88 53.96 -7.20
N LYS A 442 39.80 54.17 -7.98
CA LYS A 442 39.27 55.52 -8.29
C LYS A 442 38.21 56.01 -7.28
N LEU A 443 37.72 55.16 -6.37
CA LEU A 443 36.60 55.44 -5.46
C LEU A 443 37.07 55.89 -4.05
N ASN A 444 38.32 56.32 -3.90
CA ASN A 444 38.92 56.64 -2.60
C ASN A 444 38.48 58.01 -2.02
N THR A 445 37.50 58.70 -2.62
CA THR A 445 37.26 60.15 -2.36
C THR A 445 35.93 60.48 -1.67
N ILE A 446 34.98 59.56 -1.41
CA ILE A 446 33.65 59.94 -0.87
C ILE A 446 33.10 58.97 0.20
N LYS A 447 33.55 59.09 1.46
CA LYS A 447 33.26 58.18 2.60
C LYS A 447 31.78 57.88 2.95
N HIS A 448 30.78 58.65 2.51
CA HIS A 448 29.38 58.48 2.97
C HIS A 448 28.37 57.92 1.95
N PHE A 449 28.63 58.06 0.64
CA PHE A 449 27.75 57.49 -0.42
C PHE A 449 28.16 56.04 -0.79
N ILE A 450 29.26 55.56 -0.20
CA ILE A 450 29.92 54.29 -0.52
C ILE A 450 29.20 53.07 0.06
N PHE A 451 28.53 53.16 1.22
CA PHE A 451 28.03 51.96 1.91
C PHE A 451 26.90 51.22 1.16
N SER A 452 25.93 51.92 0.58
CA SER A 452 24.87 51.26 -0.21
C SER A 452 25.40 50.67 -1.53
N ILE A 453 26.38 51.33 -2.14
CA ILE A 453 27.07 50.82 -3.34
C ILE A 453 27.92 49.59 -2.98
N LEU A 454 28.57 49.62 -1.81
CA LEU A 454 29.39 48.53 -1.28
C LEU A 454 28.55 47.28 -0.97
N TYR A 455 27.36 47.42 -0.37
CA TYR A 455 26.48 46.28 -0.10
C TYR A 455 26.02 45.57 -1.38
N PHE A 456 25.54 46.34 -2.37
CA PHE A 456 25.08 45.77 -3.63
C PHE A 456 26.22 45.12 -4.42
N GLN A 457 27.40 45.74 -4.48
CA GLN A 457 28.56 45.16 -5.16
C GLN A 457 29.05 43.90 -4.42
N LEU A 458 29.18 43.94 -3.10
CA LEU A 458 29.57 42.76 -2.31
C LEU A 458 28.60 41.60 -2.51
N LEU A 459 27.30 41.90 -2.58
CA LEU A 459 26.26 40.91 -2.89
C LEU A 459 26.48 40.24 -4.26
N GLN A 460 26.91 40.99 -5.29
CA GLN A 460 27.24 40.41 -6.59
C GLN A 460 28.46 39.48 -6.51
N HIS A 461 29.52 39.90 -5.81
CA HIS A 461 30.72 39.09 -5.64
C HIS A 461 30.48 37.83 -4.79
N LEU A 462 29.54 37.86 -3.84
CA LEU A 462 29.13 36.66 -3.11
C LEU A 462 28.50 35.60 -4.01
N ASN A 463 27.73 35.99 -5.02
CA ASN A 463 27.12 35.04 -5.95
C ASN A 463 28.14 34.28 -6.81
N THR A 464 29.39 34.76 -6.91
CA THR A 464 30.44 34.18 -7.73
C THR A 464 31.58 33.56 -6.90
N VAL A 465 31.41 33.46 -5.57
CA VAL A 465 32.41 32.83 -4.69
C VAL A 465 32.64 31.38 -5.09
N ASN A 466 33.90 31.08 -5.38
CA ASN A 466 34.44 29.74 -5.52
C ASN A 466 35.81 29.75 -4.86
N LEU A 467 35.94 29.01 -3.75
CA LEU A 467 37.15 28.98 -2.94
C LEU A 467 37.59 27.55 -2.70
N THR A 468 38.89 27.40 -2.47
CA THR A 468 39.47 26.17 -1.93
C THR A 468 39.92 26.48 -0.51
N THR A 469 39.40 25.75 0.46
CA THR A 469 39.80 25.93 1.86
C THR A 469 41.28 25.57 2.05
N PRO A 470 41.94 25.99 3.15
CA PRO A 470 43.32 25.59 3.42
C PRO A 470 43.53 24.08 3.47
N GLN A 471 42.47 23.30 3.66
CA GLN A 471 42.48 21.83 3.69
C GLN A 471 42.29 21.20 2.29
N GLY A 472 42.14 22.00 1.24
CA GLY A 472 41.95 21.52 -0.14
C GLY A 472 40.50 21.24 -0.53
N GLU A 473 39.51 21.60 0.29
CA GLU A 473 38.10 21.41 -0.03
C GLU A 473 37.56 22.55 -0.91
N VAL A 474 36.89 22.22 -2.00
CA VAL A 474 36.23 23.21 -2.88
C VAL A 474 34.86 23.58 -2.32
N PHE A 475 34.61 24.88 -2.17
CA PHE A 475 33.35 25.45 -1.70
C PHE A 475 32.88 26.56 -2.65
N TYR A 476 31.58 26.57 -2.97
CA TYR A 476 30.95 27.59 -3.80
C TYR A 476 29.48 27.74 -3.43
N PHE A 477 28.85 28.86 -3.82
CA PHE A 477 27.40 29.02 -3.71
C PHE A 477 26.71 28.70 -5.04
N GLN A 478 25.66 27.89 -4.98
CA GLN A 478 24.74 27.63 -6.08
C GLN A 478 23.39 28.25 -5.72
N GLY A 479 23.12 29.44 -6.25
CA GLY A 479 21.88 30.16 -5.93
C GLY A 479 21.73 30.48 -4.44
N GLY A 480 22.83 30.81 -3.76
CA GLY A 480 22.87 31.11 -2.32
C GLY A 480 23.05 29.91 -1.38
N ASP A 481 22.92 28.68 -1.91
CA ASP A 481 23.07 27.43 -1.16
C ASP A 481 24.44 26.78 -1.40
N PRO A 482 24.98 26.01 -0.44
CA PRO A 482 26.18 25.21 -0.67
C PRO A 482 25.82 23.88 -1.32
N PRO A 483 26.80 23.15 -1.91
CA PRO A 483 26.62 21.76 -2.28
C PRO A 483 26.15 20.92 -1.10
N ALA A 484 25.13 20.09 -1.30
CA ALA A 484 24.57 19.29 -0.22
C ALA A 484 25.48 18.10 0.10
N LYS A 485 26.10 18.13 1.28
CA LYS A 485 26.90 17.03 1.83
C LYS A 485 26.49 16.78 3.28
N TYR A 486 26.16 15.53 3.60
CA TYR A 486 25.82 15.12 4.95
C TYR A 486 26.53 13.81 5.32
N ASP A 487 26.83 13.65 6.60
CA ASP A 487 27.15 12.36 7.19
C ASP A 487 25.85 11.69 7.68
N LEU A 488 25.85 10.36 7.72
CA LEU A 488 24.81 9.58 8.38
C LEU A 488 25.39 8.95 9.63
N VAL A 489 24.69 9.10 10.74
CA VAL A 489 25.20 8.73 12.07
C VAL A 489 24.24 7.78 12.78
N ASN A 490 24.80 6.94 13.65
CA ASN A 490 24.07 6.02 14.49
C ASN A 490 24.53 6.14 15.95
N TRP A 491 23.58 6.14 16.88
CA TRP A 491 23.86 6.20 18.31
C TRP A 491 24.02 4.78 18.85
N GLN A 492 25.24 4.44 19.23
CA GLN A 492 25.58 3.09 19.68
C GLN A 492 25.84 3.04 21.17
N ASN A 493 25.53 1.91 21.80
CA ASN A 493 25.75 1.73 23.23
C ASN A 493 27.24 1.65 23.57
N THR A 494 27.61 2.19 24.73
CA THR A 494 28.94 2.00 25.32
C THR A 494 28.86 1.19 26.62
N PRO A 495 29.94 0.53 27.05
CA PRO A 495 29.98 -0.18 28.34
C PRO A 495 29.72 0.73 29.56
N LYS A 496 29.89 2.04 29.41
CA LYS A 496 29.67 3.05 30.47
C LYS A 496 28.19 3.43 30.63
N GLY A 497 27.30 2.94 29.77
CA GLY A 497 25.88 3.27 29.76
C GLY A 497 25.52 4.56 29.01
N THR A 498 26.51 5.34 28.58
CA THR A 498 26.31 6.48 27.65
C THR A 498 26.33 6.00 26.21
N LEU A 499 25.89 6.86 25.29
CA LEU A 499 25.88 6.58 23.85
C LEU A 499 27.13 7.18 23.20
N LYS A 500 27.59 6.53 22.12
CA LYS A 500 28.63 7.06 21.23
C LYS A 500 28.04 7.31 19.85
N LEU A 501 28.52 8.35 19.19
CA LEU A 501 28.19 8.62 17.80
C LEU A 501 29.11 7.81 16.88
N VAL A 502 28.52 7.12 15.89
CA VAL A 502 29.27 6.40 14.85
C VAL A 502 28.76 6.81 13.48
N VAL A 503 29.68 7.14 12.56
CA VAL A 503 29.32 7.42 11.17
C VAL A 503 29.07 6.09 10.44
N VAL A 504 27.88 5.96 9.86
CA VAL A 504 27.39 4.75 9.18
C VAL A 504 27.16 4.97 7.68
N GLY A 505 27.39 6.18 7.17
CA GLY A 505 27.18 6.52 5.77
C GLY A 505 27.42 8.00 5.48
N HIS A 506 27.15 8.39 4.24
CA HIS A 506 27.21 9.78 3.77
C HIS A 506 26.19 10.01 2.65
N VAL A 507 25.92 11.28 2.38
CA VAL A 507 25.05 11.75 1.30
C VAL A 507 25.78 12.82 0.51
N ASP A 508 25.84 12.64 -0.81
CA ASP A 508 26.37 13.62 -1.75
C ASP A 508 25.24 14.03 -2.71
N GLY A 509 24.75 15.26 -2.56
CA GLY A 509 23.57 15.73 -3.28
C GLY A 509 22.33 14.92 -2.93
N PHE A 510 21.92 14.04 -3.85
CA PHE A 510 20.77 13.15 -3.69
C PHE A 510 21.15 11.66 -3.59
N ASP A 511 22.45 11.36 -3.62
CA ASP A 511 22.96 10.00 -3.59
C ASP A 511 23.19 9.53 -2.15
N LEU A 512 22.46 8.49 -1.74
CA LEU A 512 22.45 7.94 -0.40
C LEU A 512 23.40 6.73 -0.28
N HIS A 513 24.51 6.89 0.44
CA HIS A 513 25.46 5.83 0.73
C HIS A 513 25.35 5.37 2.19
N LEU A 514 24.58 4.30 2.43
CA LEU A 514 24.34 3.74 3.76
C LEU A 514 24.99 2.36 3.91
N ASN A 515 25.76 2.18 5.00
CA ASN A 515 26.25 0.86 5.44
C ASN A 515 25.34 0.29 6.52
N GLU A 516 24.35 -0.50 6.10
CA GLU A 516 23.33 -1.09 6.99
C GLU A 516 23.92 -2.04 8.04
N SER A 517 25.03 -2.74 7.73
CA SER A 517 25.69 -3.66 8.65
C SER A 517 26.39 -2.98 9.83
N ALA A 518 26.66 -1.67 9.72
CA ALA A 518 27.28 -0.87 10.78
C ALA A 518 26.25 -0.25 11.75
N ILE A 519 24.95 -0.38 11.46
CA ILE A 519 23.87 0.20 12.25
C ILE A 519 23.51 -0.72 13.41
N GLN A 520 23.50 -0.17 14.62
CA GLN A 520 22.87 -0.78 15.79
C GLN A 520 21.43 -0.29 15.87
N TRP A 521 20.46 -1.21 15.85
CA TRP A 521 19.03 -0.90 15.93
C TRP A 521 18.55 -0.82 17.38
N SER A 522 17.44 -0.09 17.60
CA SER A 522 16.87 0.11 18.94
C SER A 522 16.34 -1.16 19.60
N THR A 523 16.02 -2.19 18.82
CA THR A 523 15.57 -3.52 19.29
C THR A 523 16.72 -4.38 19.82
N GLY A 524 17.98 -4.01 19.57
CA GLY A 524 19.15 -4.81 19.88
C GLY A 524 19.39 -6.01 18.95
N SER A 525 18.54 -6.20 17.93
CA SER A 525 18.76 -7.22 16.89
C SER A 525 19.62 -6.67 15.75
N ASN A 526 20.19 -7.56 14.93
CA ASN A 526 20.88 -7.18 13.69
C ASN A 526 19.90 -6.96 12.52
N GLN A 527 18.59 -6.99 12.77
CA GLN A 527 17.55 -6.84 11.75
C GLN A 527 16.92 -5.44 11.85
N VAL A 528 16.60 -4.88 10.70
CA VAL A 528 15.88 -3.60 10.59
C VAL A 528 14.53 -3.75 11.31
N PRO A 529 14.13 -2.80 12.19
CA PRO A 529 12.85 -2.86 12.86
C PRO A 529 11.71 -2.63 11.87
N ASP A 530 10.67 -3.47 11.91
CA ASP A 530 9.50 -3.31 11.06
C ASP A 530 8.60 -2.16 11.55
N SER A 531 8.13 -1.35 10.60
CA SER A 531 7.20 -0.24 10.86
C SER A 531 6.23 -0.13 9.69
N VAL A 532 5.16 -0.92 9.78
CA VAL A 532 4.09 -1.06 8.77
C VAL A 532 2.71 -0.94 9.44
N CYS A 533 1.72 -0.41 8.72
CA CYS A 533 0.35 -0.33 9.24
C CYS A 533 -0.39 -1.67 9.06
N SER A 534 -0.26 -2.25 7.86
CA SER A 534 -0.77 -3.57 7.51
C SER A 534 0.38 -4.45 7.03
N GLU A 535 0.37 -5.72 7.43
CA GLU A 535 1.28 -6.72 6.87
C GLU A 535 1.00 -6.95 5.38
N SER A 536 2.03 -7.38 4.64
CA SER A 536 1.87 -7.76 3.23
C SER A 536 0.85 -8.88 3.05
N CYS A 537 -0.04 -8.70 2.08
CA CYS A 537 -1.07 -9.66 1.70
C CYS A 537 -0.47 -10.86 0.97
N ARG A 538 -0.76 -12.05 1.48
CA ARG A 538 -0.32 -13.32 0.90
C ARG A 538 -1.02 -13.58 -0.46
N PRO A 539 -0.42 -14.38 -1.35
CA PRO A 539 -1.09 -14.85 -2.56
C PRO A 539 -2.44 -15.51 -2.22
N GLY A 540 -3.41 -15.39 -3.13
CA GLY A 540 -4.81 -15.78 -2.93
C GLY A 540 -5.69 -14.68 -2.33
N THR A 541 -5.09 -13.55 -1.95
CA THR A 541 -5.80 -12.36 -1.47
C THR A 541 -5.51 -11.14 -2.33
N ARG A 542 -6.37 -10.12 -2.21
CA ARG A 542 -6.17 -8.78 -2.76
C ARG A 542 -6.24 -7.73 -1.66
N MET A 543 -5.46 -6.67 -1.83
CA MET A 543 -5.48 -5.50 -0.97
C MET A 543 -6.77 -4.71 -1.18
N THR A 544 -7.31 -4.16 -0.09
CA THR A 544 -8.39 -3.17 -0.13
C THR A 544 -8.11 -2.10 0.89
N ASP A 545 -8.03 -0.85 0.44
CA ASP A 545 -7.77 0.30 1.30
C ASP A 545 -8.89 0.47 2.34
N ARG A 546 -8.51 0.76 3.59
CA ARG A 546 -9.48 1.09 4.65
C ARG A 546 -10.06 2.47 4.42
N LYS A 547 -11.39 2.57 4.38
CA LYS A 547 -12.07 3.84 4.15
C LYS A 547 -11.74 4.84 5.27
N GLY A 548 -11.14 5.97 4.89
CA GLY A 548 -10.79 7.06 5.81
C GLY A 548 -9.37 6.97 6.38
N GLU A 549 -8.62 5.90 6.10
CA GLU A 549 -7.22 5.73 6.51
C GLU A 549 -6.26 5.95 5.30
N PRO A 550 -4.94 6.17 5.56
CA PRO A 550 -3.95 6.28 4.50
C PRO A 550 -3.77 4.99 3.69
N VAL A 551 -3.26 5.09 2.45
CA VAL A 551 -3.06 3.94 1.51
C VAL A 551 -2.13 2.83 2.04
N CYS A 552 -1.34 3.09 3.08
CA CYS A 552 -0.50 2.08 3.72
C CYS A 552 -1.30 1.15 4.64
N CYS A 553 -2.54 1.50 4.97
CA CYS A 553 -3.44 0.74 5.83
C CYS A 553 -4.54 0.09 4.99
N PHE A 554 -4.40 -1.21 4.77
CA PHE A 554 -5.29 -2.01 3.93
C PHE A 554 -5.65 -3.34 4.59
N ASP A 555 -6.73 -3.94 4.12
CA ASP A 555 -7.14 -5.29 4.50
C ASP A 555 -6.87 -6.28 3.37
N CYS A 556 -6.41 -7.48 3.73
CA CYS A 556 -6.19 -8.58 2.79
C CYS A 556 -7.48 -9.40 2.67
N ILE A 557 -8.19 -9.23 1.56
CA ILE A 557 -9.47 -9.91 1.31
C ILE A 557 -9.21 -11.10 0.37
N PRO A 558 -9.69 -12.32 0.68
CA PRO A 558 -9.55 -13.46 -0.21
C PRO A 558 -10.24 -13.21 -1.56
N CYS A 559 -9.63 -13.70 -2.64
CA CYS A 559 -10.24 -13.66 -3.96
C CYS A 559 -11.56 -14.44 -4.01
N ALA A 560 -12.47 -14.01 -4.87
CA ALA A 560 -13.75 -14.69 -5.05
C ALA A 560 -13.58 -16.07 -5.70
N GLU A 561 -14.63 -16.89 -5.65
CA GLU A 561 -14.57 -18.19 -6.31
C GLU A 561 -14.46 -18.06 -7.84
N GLY A 562 -13.52 -18.79 -8.45
CA GLY A 562 -13.21 -18.65 -9.87
C GLY A 562 -12.22 -17.53 -10.18
N GLU A 563 -11.75 -16.79 -9.18
CA GLU A 563 -10.68 -15.80 -9.30
C GLU A 563 -9.42 -16.25 -8.55
N ILE A 564 -8.26 -15.74 -8.97
CA ILE A 564 -6.95 -16.05 -8.36
C ILE A 564 -6.10 -14.79 -8.17
N SER A 565 -5.14 -14.87 -7.24
CA SER A 565 -4.07 -13.90 -7.08
C SER A 565 -2.76 -14.64 -6.80
N ASN A 566 -1.79 -14.57 -7.71
CA ASN A 566 -0.52 -15.29 -7.59
C ASN A 566 0.63 -14.44 -7.02
N LYS A 567 0.43 -13.13 -6.84
CA LYS A 567 1.42 -12.19 -6.33
C LYS A 567 1.06 -11.74 -4.91
N THR A 568 2.07 -11.49 -4.10
CA THR A 568 1.93 -10.72 -2.85
C THR A 568 1.50 -9.29 -3.17
N ASP A 569 0.69 -8.70 -2.29
CA ASP A 569 0.24 -7.30 -2.39
C ASP A 569 -0.45 -6.94 -3.72
N SER A 570 -1.26 -7.87 -4.26
CA SER A 570 -2.04 -7.62 -5.48
C SER A 570 -3.24 -6.70 -5.19
N LEU A 571 -3.46 -5.71 -6.04
CA LEU A 571 -4.62 -4.81 -5.95
C LEU A 571 -5.93 -5.45 -6.46
N GLN A 572 -5.82 -6.46 -7.33
CA GLN A 572 -6.96 -7.11 -7.96
C GLN A 572 -6.73 -8.62 -8.11
N CYS A 573 -7.82 -9.37 -8.17
CA CYS A 573 -7.80 -10.80 -8.52
C CYS A 573 -8.10 -10.97 -10.02
N GLU A 574 -7.53 -12.01 -10.61
CA GLU A 574 -7.71 -12.35 -12.02
C GLU A 574 -8.69 -13.52 -12.16
N GLN A 575 -9.61 -13.44 -13.12
CA GLN A 575 -10.61 -14.47 -13.35
C GLN A 575 -10.04 -15.66 -14.14
N CYS A 576 -10.29 -16.89 -13.70
CA CYS A 576 -9.86 -18.10 -14.40
C CYS A 576 -10.62 -18.28 -15.74
N PRO A 577 -9.97 -18.82 -16.78
CA PRO A 577 -10.64 -19.21 -18.02
C PRO A 577 -11.73 -20.27 -17.78
N SER A 578 -12.70 -20.39 -18.68
CA SER A 578 -13.90 -21.22 -18.53
C SER A 578 -13.63 -22.72 -18.26
N GLU A 579 -12.55 -23.27 -18.81
CA GLU A 579 -12.14 -24.67 -18.63
C GLU A 579 -11.53 -24.96 -17.25
N PHE A 580 -11.15 -23.89 -16.53
CA PHE A 580 -10.45 -23.96 -15.26
C PHE A 580 -11.32 -23.36 -14.13
N TRP A 581 -10.87 -23.60 -12.90
CA TRP A 581 -11.45 -23.07 -11.68
C TRP A 581 -10.34 -22.78 -10.69
N SER A 582 -10.54 -21.79 -9.81
CA SER A 582 -9.57 -21.48 -8.76
C SER A 582 -9.37 -22.69 -7.82
N ASN A 583 -8.12 -23.00 -7.46
CA ASN A 583 -7.82 -23.97 -6.40
C ASN A 583 -8.30 -23.47 -5.02
N GLY A 584 -8.27 -24.33 -3.99
CA GLY A 584 -8.77 -24.00 -2.66
C GLY A 584 -8.11 -22.77 -2.01
N GLU A 585 -6.83 -22.52 -2.33
CA GLU A 585 -6.07 -21.36 -1.85
C GLU A 585 -6.21 -20.11 -2.74
N ARG A 586 -6.92 -20.19 -3.88
CA ARG A 586 -7.10 -19.11 -4.86
C ARG A 586 -5.79 -18.55 -5.45
N ILE A 587 -4.77 -19.40 -5.59
CA ILE A 587 -3.46 -19.04 -6.13
C ILE A 587 -3.31 -19.48 -7.59
N ALA A 588 -4.01 -20.54 -8.01
CA ALA A 588 -3.85 -21.15 -9.33
C ALA A 588 -5.19 -21.62 -9.92
N CYS A 589 -5.29 -21.57 -11.25
CA CYS A 589 -6.41 -22.13 -12.00
C CYS A 589 -6.15 -23.60 -12.31
N ILE A 590 -7.03 -24.49 -11.85
CA ILE A 590 -6.99 -25.95 -12.05
C ILE A 590 -8.15 -26.42 -12.94
N PRO A 591 -8.00 -27.50 -13.74
CA PRO A 591 -9.08 -27.99 -14.59
C PRO A 591 -10.32 -28.38 -13.79
N ARG A 592 -11.52 -28.06 -14.28
CA ARG A 592 -12.78 -28.45 -13.63
C ARG A 592 -12.96 -29.97 -13.58
N GLN A 593 -13.62 -30.47 -12.53
CA GLN A 593 -13.89 -31.90 -12.38
C GLN A 593 -15.15 -32.31 -13.16
N LEU A 594 -15.12 -33.49 -13.79
CA LEU A 594 -16.26 -34.02 -14.55
C LEU A 594 -17.28 -34.72 -13.62
N ASP A 595 -18.57 -34.43 -13.79
CA ASP A 595 -19.69 -35.10 -13.10
C ASP A 595 -20.55 -35.87 -14.13
N PHE A 596 -20.82 -37.15 -13.87
CA PHE A 596 -21.59 -38.05 -14.74
C PHE A 596 -22.19 -39.20 -13.93
N LEU A 597 -23.15 -39.94 -14.51
CA LEU A 597 -23.78 -41.10 -13.85
C LEU A 597 -22.80 -42.28 -13.74
N SER A 598 -22.20 -42.49 -12.57
CA SER A 598 -21.13 -43.46 -12.33
C SER A 598 -21.65 -44.77 -11.71
N PHE A 599 -21.05 -45.90 -12.09
CA PHE A 599 -21.32 -47.19 -11.44
C PHE A 599 -20.99 -47.20 -9.93
N ASN A 600 -20.11 -46.29 -9.49
CA ASN A 600 -19.65 -46.24 -8.10
C ASN A 600 -20.53 -45.36 -7.20
N GLU A 601 -21.47 -44.60 -7.76
CA GLU A 601 -22.34 -43.75 -6.94
C GLU A 601 -23.65 -44.47 -6.59
N THR A 602 -24.27 -44.10 -5.47
CA THR A 602 -25.44 -44.79 -4.91
C THR A 602 -26.56 -45.00 -5.93
N LEU A 603 -26.85 -43.99 -6.74
CA LEU A 603 -27.91 -44.05 -7.74
C LEU A 603 -27.54 -44.94 -8.94
N GLY A 604 -26.27 -44.96 -9.37
CA GLY A 604 -25.79 -45.91 -10.37
C GLY A 604 -25.81 -47.36 -9.89
N ILE A 605 -25.47 -47.60 -8.61
CA ILE A 605 -25.51 -48.92 -7.97
C ILE A 605 -26.94 -49.48 -7.94
N THR A 606 -27.94 -48.67 -7.54
CA THR A 606 -29.33 -49.13 -7.45
C THR A 606 -29.93 -49.45 -8.82
N LEU A 607 -29.67 -48.61 -9.83
CA LEU A 607 -30.15 -48.87 -11.20
C LEU A 607 -29.49 -50.11 -11.81
N THR A 608 -28.19 -50.30 -11.58
CA THR A 608 -27.45 -51.48 -12.08
C THR A 608 -27.97 -52.78 -11.45
N THR A 609 -28.20 -52.79 -10.13
CA THR A 609 -28.72 -53.97 -9.43
C THR A 609 -30.14 -54.34 -9.89
N ALA A 610 -31.00 -53.33 -10.08
CA ALA A 610 -32.33 -53.54 -10.67
C ALA A 610 -32.23 -54.15 -12.08
N ALA A 611 -31.43 -53.59 -12.97
CA ALA A 611 -31.24 -54.12 -14.34
C ALA A 611 -30.77 -55.57 -14.35
N VAL A 612 -29.71 -55.90 -13.58
CA VAL A 612 -29.15 -57.26 -13.50
C VAL A 612 -30.16 -58.25 -12.92
N SER A 613 -30.94 -57.84 -11.92
CA SER A 613 -32.01 -58.69 -11.37
C SER A 613 -33.11 -58.96 -12.41
N GLY A 614 -33.47 -57.98 -13.23
CA GLY A 614 -34.42 -58.14 -14.34
C GLY A 614 -33.94 -59.12 -15.41
N VAL A 615 -32.66 -59.04 -15.80
CA VAL A 615 -32.01 -60.01 -16.71
C VAL A 615 -32.04 -61.41 -16.12
N SER A 616 -31.75 -61.54 -14.83
CA SER A 616 -31.70 -62.82 -14.11
C SER A 616 -33.09 -63.46 -14.07
N VAL A 617 -34.12 -62.72 -13.61
CA VAL A 617 -35.50 -63.22 -13.55
C VAL A 617 -36.02 -63.60 -14.93
N THR A 618 -35.78 -62.77 -15.95
CA THR A 618 -36.22 -63.06 -17.33
C THR A 618 -35.54 -64.31 -17.88
N THR A 619 -34.25 -64.52 -17.59
CA THR A 619 -33.52 -65.73 -17.99
C THR A 619 -34.08 -66.97 -17.30
N THR A 620 -34.38 -66.90 -16.00
CA THR A 620 -35.03 -67.99 -15.27
C THR A 620 -36.38 -68.36 -15.88
N VAL A 621 -37.23 -67.36 -16.19
CA VAL A 621 -38.53 -67.60 -16.86
C VAL A 621 -38.33 -68.24 -18.24
N PHE A 622 -37.36 -67.77 -19.02
CA PHE A 622 -37.03 -68.35 -20.33
C PHE A 622 -36.63 -69.83 -20.22
N VAL A 623 -35.78 -70.18 -19.25
CA VAL A 623 -35.36 -71.56 -18.98
C VAL A 623 -36.56 -72.43 -18.55
N VAL A 624 -37.42 -71.94 -17.67
CA VAL A 624 -38.65 -72.65 -17.26
C VAL A 624 -39.55 -72.94 -18.47
N PHE A 625 -39.76 -71.95 -19.35
CA PHE A 625 -40.57 -72.12 -20.56
C PHE A 625 -39.94 -73.10 -21.56
N LEU A 626 -38.61 -73.17 -21.63
CA LEU A 626 -37.89 -74.15 -22.46
C LEU A 626 -38.07 -75.57 -21.92
N PHE A 627 -37.88 -75.79 -20.61
CA PHE A 627 -38.04 -77.11 -20.00
C PHE A 627 -39.47 -77.64 -20.12
N TYR A 628 -40.48 -76.79 -19.91
CA TYR A 628 -41.90 -77.16 -19.99
C TYR A 628 -42.53 -76.90 -21.37
N ARG A 629 -41.73 -76.82 -22.45
CA ARG A 629 -42.21 -76.47 -23.81
C ARG A 629 -43.30 -77.41 -24.34
N GLN A 630 -43.31 -78.67 -23.92
CA GLN A 630 -44.32 -79.65 -24.35
C GLN A 630 -45.65 -79.56 -23.57
N THR A 631 -45.72 -78.74 -22.51
CA THR A 631 -46.96 -78.59 -21.73
C THR A 631 -48.05 -77.85 -22.51
N PRO A 632 -49.32 -78.22 -22.34
CA PRO A 632 -50.41 -77.65 -23.12
C PRO A 632 -50.58 -76.14 -22.87
N MET A 633 -50.18 -75.63 -21.72
CA MET A 633 -50.25 -74.20 -21.40
C MET A 633 -49.23 -73.33 -22.16
N VAL A 634 -48.01 -73.83 -22.40
CA VAL A 634 -47.00 -73.14 -23.23
C VAL A 634 -47.33 -73.27 -24.72
N ARG A 635 -47.83 -74.44 -25.14
CA ARG A 635 -48.18 -74.71 -26.54
C ARG A 635 -49.46 -74.02 -27.01
N ALA A 636 -50.48 -73.89 -26.16
CA ALA A 636 -51.71 -73.16 -26.46
C ALA A 636 -51.47 -71.65 -26.62
N ASN A 637 -50.41 -71.13 -25.99
CA ASN A 637 -50.06 -69.71 -25.99
C ASN A 637 -48.93 -69.36 -26.96
N ASN A 638 -49.01 -69.89 -28.19
CA ASN A 638 -48.10 -69.60 -29.29
C ASN A 638 -46.64 -69.47 -28.83
N SER A 639 -46.02 -70.63 -28.59
CA SER A 639 -44.72 -70.73 -27.92
C SER A 639 -43.63 -69.86 -28.56
N GLU A 640 -43.63 -69.73 -29.89
CA GLU A 640 -42.64 -68.95 -30.64
C GLU A 640 -42.69 -67.44 -30.30
N LEU A 641 -43.88 -66.82 -30.27
CA LEU A 641 -44.04 -65.41 -29.90
C LEU A 641 -43.69 -65.15 -28.43
N SER A 642 -44.00 -66.10 -27.56
CA SER A 642 -43.67 -66.00 -26.13
C SER A 642 -42.15 -66.10 -25.87
N PHE A 643 -41.41 -66.93 -26.63
CA PHE A 643 -39.95 -66.97 -26.58
C PHE A 643 -39.30 -65.71 -27.14
N LEU A 644 -39.82 -65.17 -28.26
CA LEU A 644 -39.33 -63.90 -28.83
C LEU A 644 -39.56 -62.73 -27.87
N LEU A 645 -40.71 -62.69 -27.18
CA LEU A 645 -41.01 -61.68 -26.17
C LEU A 645 -40.08 -61.77 -24.94
N LEU A 646 -39.75 -62.97 -24.47
CA LEU A 646 -38.79 -63.14 -23.36
C LEU A 646 -37.36 -62.75 -23.77
N LEU A 647 -36.98 -63.05 -25.01
CA LEU A 647 -35.70 -62.61 -25.57
C LEU A 647 -35.64 -61.07 -25.66
N SER A 648 -36.69 -60.43 -26.17
CA SER A 648 -36.74 -58.96 -26.25
C SER A 648 -36.73 -58.30 -24.87
N LEU A 649 -37.47 -58.84 -23.88
CA LEU A 649 -37.44 -58.33 -22.50
C LEU A 649 -36.05 -58.42 -21.88
N LYS A 650 -35.31 -59.52 -22.14
CA LYS A 650 -33.92 -59.65 -21.70
C LYS A 650 -33.04 -58.55 -22.31
N LEU A 651 -33.24 -58.24 -23.61
CA LEU A 651 -32.52 -57.16 -24.29
C LEU A 651 -32.92 -55.77 -23.74
N CYS A 652 -34.19 -55.55 -23.38
CA CYS A 652 -34.65 -54.31 -22.73
C CYS A 652 -33.99 -54.09 -21.36
N PHE A 653 -33.82 -55.14 -20.55
CA PHE A 653 -33.06 -55.00 -19.29
C PHE A 653 -31.57 -54.77 -19.54
N LEU A 654 -30.97 -55.43 -20.52
CA LEU A 654 -29.55 -55.25 -20.86
C LEU A 654 -29.24 -53.86 -21.44
N CYS A 655 -30.14 -53.26 -22.22
CA CYS A 655 -29.87 -51.95 -22.83
C CYS A 655 -29.75 -50.83 -21.78
N SER A 656 -30.43 -50.96 -20.63
CA SER A 656 -30.34 -50.00 -19.53
C SER A 656 -28.92 -49.86 -18.96
N LEU A 657 -28.09 -50.90 -19.04
CA LEU A 657 -26.69 -50.86 -18.56
C LEU A 657 -25.78 -49.99 -19.44
N VAL A 658 -26.15 -49.77 -20.71
CA VAL A 658 -25.37 -48.94 -21.65
C VAL A 658 -25.44 -47.46 -21.29
N PHE A 659 -26.46 -47.05 -20.55
CA PHE A 659 -26.67 -45.67 -20.09
C PHE A 659 -25.85 -45.32 -18.84
N ILE A 660 -25.29 -46.32 -18.13
CA ILE A 660 -24.54 -46.11 -16.89
C ILE A 660 -23.04 -46.14 -17.21
N GLY A 661 -22.27 -45.19 -16.67
CA GLY A 661 -20.83 -45.09 -16.86
C GLY A 661 -20.38 -43.85 -17.63
N ARG A 662 -19.08 -43.76 -17.91
CA ARG A 662 -18.49 -42.58 -18.56
C ARG A 662 -18.97 -42.47 -20.01
N PRO A 663 -19.59 -41.34 -20.43
CA PRO A 663 -20.00 -41.12 -21.80
C PRO A 663 -18.82 -41.22 -22.75
N SER A 664 -18.90 -42.15 -23.71
CA SER A 664 -17.93 -42.30 -24.79
C SER A 664 -18.64 -42.20 -26.13
N VAL A 665 -17.89 -41.92 -27.20
CA VAL A 665 -18.45 -41.83 -28.56
C VAL A 665 -19.24 -43.08 -28.93
N TRP A 666 -18.77 -44.26 -28.52
CA TRP A 666 -19.45 -45.53 -28.76
C TRP A 666 -20.69 -45.72 -27.88
N SER A 667 -20.59 -45.40 -26.58
CA SER A 667 -21.72 -45.54 -25.65
C SER A 667 -22.89 -44.64 -26.07
N CYS A 668 -22.61 -43.37 -26.40
CA CYS A 668 -23.63 -42.41 -26.80
C CYS A 668 -24.40 -42.85 -28.06
N ARG A 669 -23.70 -43.44 -29.04
CA ARG A 669 -24.31 -43.94 -30.28
C ARG A 669 -25.12 -45.22 -30.06
N PHE A 670 -24.64 -46.12 -29.21
CA PHE A 670 -25.27 -47.42 -29.02
C PHE A 670 -26.50 -47.36 -28.10
N GLN A 671 -26.49 -46.51 -27.06
CA GLN A 671 -27.53 -46.48 -26.03
C GLN A 671 -28.94 -46.28 -26.59
N GLN A 672 -29.13 -45.28 -27.45
CA GLN A 672 -30.44 -44.90 -27.99
C GLN A 672 -30.95 -45.88 -29.06
N ALA A 673 -30.05 -46.43 -29.87
CA ALA A 673 -30.40 -47.45 -30.85
C ALA A 673 -30.76 -48.79 -30.18
N ALA A 674 -29.99 -49.21 -29.18
CA ALA A 674 -30.27 -50.43 -28.42
C ALA A 674 -31.59 -50.33 -27.65
N PHE A 675 -31.86 -49.18 -27.04
CA PHE A 675 -33.15 -48.87 -26.41
C PHE A 675 -34.30 -48.99 -27.43
N GLY A 676 -34.24 -48.24 -28.53
CA GLY A 676 -35.34 -48.19 -29.50
C GLY A 676 -35.65 -49.54 -30.16
N ILE A 677 -34.63 -50.27 -30.62
CA ILE A 677 -34.80 -51.56 -31.30
C ILE A 677 -35.35 -52.63 -30.34
N SER A 678 -34.84 -52.69 -29.10
CA SER A 678 -35.28 -53.70 -28.12
C SER A 678 -36.75 -53.51 -27.74
N PHE A 679 -37.17 -52.26 -27.52
CA PHE A 679 -38.55 -51.93 -27.16
C PHE A 679 -39.54 -52.15 -28.29
N VAL A 680 -39.19 -51.78 -29.53
CA VAL A 680 -40.05 -52.07 -30.69
C VAL A 680 -40.21 -53.56 -30.89
N LEU A 681 -39.14 -54.35 -30.77
CA LEU A 681 -39.23 -55.80 -30.87
C LEU A 681 -40.19 -56.36 -29.81
N CYS A 682 -40.11 -55.86 -28.57
CA CYS A 682 -40.99 -56.25 -27.47
C CYS A 682 -42.46 -55.89 -27.73
N VAL A 683 -42.75 -54.63 -28.08
CA VAL A 683 -44.11 -54.15 -28.35
C VAL A 683 -44.70 -54.82 -29.60
N SER A 684 -43.89 -55.06 -30.64
CA SER A 684 -44.32 -55.76 -31.85
C SER A 684 -44.74 -57.21 -31.56
N CYS A 685 -44.01 -57.91 -30.67
CA CYS A 685 -44.41 -59.25 -30.22
C CYS A 685 -45.78 -59.22 -29.51
N LEU A 686 -46.03 -58.21 -28.66
CA LEU A 686 -47.31 -58.04 -27.97
C LEU A 686 -48.45 -57.67 -28.92
N LEU A 687 -48.17 -56.79 -29.89
CA LEU A 687 -49.13 -56.39 -30.91
C LEU A 687 -49.59 -57.58 -31.74
N VAL A 688 -48.64 -58.35 -32.29
CA VAL A 688 -48.95 -59.56 -33.09
C VAL A 688 -49.66 -60.59 -32.22
N LYS A 689 -49.25 -60.79 -30.97
CA LYS A 689 -49.93 -61.68 -30.03
C LYS A 689 -51.37 -61.25 -29.76
N THR A 690 -51.63 -59.96 -29.63
CA THR A 690 -52.98 -59.40 -29.45
C THR A 690 -53.85 -59.58 -30.70
N ILE A 691 -53.27 -59.40 -31.89
CA ILE A 691 -53.95 -59.66 -33.18
C ILE A 691 -54.32 -61.14 -33.30
N VAL A 692 -53.41 -62.06 -32.92
CA VAL A 692 -53.69 -63.51 -32.93
C VAL A 692 -54.86 -63.83 -32.00
N VAL A 693 -54.88 -63.29 -30.78
CA VAL A 693 -56.00 -63.48 -29.84
C VAL A 693 -57.31 -62.98 -30.46
N LEU A 694 -57.35 -61.77 -31.00
CA LEU A 694 -58.54 -61.22 -31.65
C LEU A 694 -58.99 -62.02 -32.87
N ALA A 695 -58.06 -62.52 -33.68
CA ALA A 695 -58.33 -63.31 -34.88
C ALA A 695 -58.98 -64.66 -34.53
N VAL A 696 -58.47 -65.35 -33.50
CA VAL A 696 -59.01 -66.65 -33.03
C VAL A 696 -60.46 -66.53 -32.57
N PHE A 697 -60.81 -65.44 -31.87
CA PHE A 697 -62.18 -65.23 -31.41
C PHE A 697 -63.12 -64.72 -32.51
N ARG A 698 -62.63 -63.91 -33.46
CA ARG A 698 -63.45 -63.44 -34.59
C ARG A 698 -63.74 -64.55 -35.61
N SER A 699 -62.83 -65.50 -35.80
CA SER A 699 -63.06 -66.66 -36.69
C SER A 699 -64.06 -67.67 -36.13
N ALA A 700 -64.43 -67.59 -34.85
CA ALA A 700 -65.48 -68.42 -34.26
C ALA A 700 -66.91 -67.97 -34.67
N ARG A 701 -67.06 -66.87 -35.43
CA ARG A 701 -68.34 -66.44 -36.03
C ARG A 701 -68.53 -67.05 -37.43
N PRO A 702 -69.74 -67.53 -37.78
CA PRO A 702 -69.99 -68.10 -39.11
C PRO A 702 -69.77 -67.05 -40.21
N GLY A 703 -68.92 -67.37 -41.21
CA GLY A 703 -68.56 -66.49 -42.34
C GLY A 703 -67.15 -65.86 -42.30
N ALA A 704 -66.37 -66.04 -41.24
CA ALA A 704 -65.03 -65.43 -41.06
C ALA A 704 -63.85 -66.44 -41.05
N GLU A 705 -64.02 -67.61 -41.67
CA GLU A 705 -63.07 -68.73 -41.63
C GLU A 705 -61.75 -68.46 -42.40
N THR A 706 -61.76 -67.54 -43.36
CA THR A 706 -60.61 -67.18 -44.22
C THR A 706 -59.49 -66.43 -43.48
N LEU A 707 -59.79 -65.70 -42.40
CA LEU A 707 -58.80 -64.90 -41.67
C LEU A 707 -57.72 -65.74 -40.95
N MET A 708 -58.08 -66.91 -40.40
CA MET A 708 -57.12 -67.79 -39.71
C MET A 708 -56.25 -68.60 -40.67
N LYS A 709 -56.72 -68.88 -41.90
CA LYS A 709 -55.91 -69.54 -42.94
C LYS A 709 -54.82 -68.62 -43.50
N TRP A 710 -55.05 -67.31 -43.52
CA TRP A 710 -54.08 -66.32 -43.97
C TRP A 710 -52.99 -66.07 -42.91
N PHE A 711 -53.38 -65.89 -41.64
CA PHE A 711 -52.51 -65.45 -40.55
C PHE A 711 -51.75 -66.57 -39.78
N GLY A 712 -51.01 -67.40 -40.52
CA GLY A 712 -50.21 -68.52 -39.97
C GLY A 712 -48.90 -68.10 -39.25
N PRO A 713 -48.17 -69.05 -38.64
CA PRO A 713 -46.94 -68.77 -37.86
C PRO A 713 -45.84 -68.04 -38.65
N GLY A 714 -45.70 -68.33 -39.95
CA GLY A 714 -44.76 -67.63 -40.83
C GLY A 714 -45.10 -66.15 -41.01
N GLN A 715 -46.38 -65.83 -41.15
CA GLN A 715 -46.85 -64.44 -41.30
C GLN A 715 -46.74 -63.66 -39.97
N GLN A 716 -46.94 -64.32 -38.83
CA GLN A 716 -46.73 -63.72 -37.51
C GLN A 716 -45.26 -63.33 -37.30
N ARG A 717 -44.31 -64.20 -37.64
CA ARG A 717 -42.86 -63.89 -37.61
C ARG A 717 -42.51 -62.76 -38.58
N GLY A 718 -43.05 -62.82 -39.80
CA GLY A 718 -42.87 -61.79 -40.81
C GLY A 718 -43.36 -60.42 -40.34
N SER A 719 -44.50 -60.36 -39.65
CA SER A 719 -45.07 -59.12 -39.11
C SER A 719 -44.24 -58.53 -37.97
N VAL A 720 -43.76 -59.34 -37.01
CA VAL A 720 -42.84 -58.86 -35.95
C VAL A 720 -41.54 -58.33 -36.56
N CYS A 721 -40.98 -59.04 -37.54
CA CYS A 721 -39.77 -58.62 -38.24
C CYS A 721 -40.01 -57.30 -39.00
N PHE A 722 -41.12 -57.17 -39.71
CA PHE A 722 -41.48 -55.96 -40.45
C PHE A 722 -41.54 -54.71 -39.55
N PHE A 723 -42.29 -54.77 -38.44
CA PHE A 723 -42.37 -53.64 -37.50
C PHE A 723 -41.00 -53.30 -36.89
N THR A 724 -40.19 -54.30 -36.58
CA THR A 724 -38.83 -54.08 -36.04
C THR A 724 -37.88 -53.48 -37.09
N CYS A 725 -37.97 -53.90 -38.35
CA CYS A 725 -37.14 -53.38 -39.45
C CYS A 725 -37.37 -51.88 -39.69
N ILE A 726 -38.61 -51.40 -39.54
CA ILE A 726 -38.93 -49.97 -39.64
C ILE A 726 -38.12 -49.18 -38.59
N GLN A 727 -38.08 -49.66 -37.34
CA GLN A 727 -37.30 -49.01 -36.29
C GLN A 727 -35.80 -49.05 -36.55
N VAL A 728 -35.27 -50.16 -37.08
CA VAL A 728 -33.86 -50.28 -37.45
C VAL A 728 -33.50 -49.23 -38.51
N ILE A 729 -34.35 -49.04 -39.53
CA ILE A 729 -34.14 -48.03 -40.57
C ILE A 729 -34.13 -46.62 -39.98
N ILE A 730 -35.08 -46.30 -39.09
CA ILE A 730 -35.13 -45.00 -38.39
C ILE A 730 -33.84 -44.75 -37.61
N CYS A 731 -33.37 -45.74 -36.84
CA CYS A 731 -32.13 -45.63 -36.08
C CYS A 731 -30.88 -45.48 -36.98
N VAL A 732 -30.79 -46.21 -38.10
CA VAL A 732 -29.66 -46.11 -39.04
C VAL A 732 -29.61 -44.73 -39.71
N ILE A 733 -30.76 -44.20 -40.14
CA ILE A 733 -30.84 -42.86 -40.73
C ILE A 733 -30.41 -41.80 -39.70
N TRP A 734 -30.92 -41.88 -38.47
CA TRP A 734 -30.58 -40.93 -37.42
C TRP A 734 -29.08 -40.97 -37.06
N LEU A 735 -28.50 -42.15 -36.86
CA LEU A 735 -27.07 -42.30 -36.55
C LEU A 735 -26.15 -41.88 -37.71
N SER A 736 -26.61 -41.95 -38.96
CA SER A 736 -25.83 -41.56 -40.13
C SER A 736 -25.83 -40.05 -40.36
N LEU A 737 -26.96 -39.39 -40.10
CA LEU A 737 -27.13 -37.95 -40.34
C LEU A 737 -26.67 -37.10 -39.14
N SER A 738 -26.98 -37.54 -37.91
CA SER A 738 -26.75 -36.75 -36.69
C SER A 738 -26.48 -37.66 -35.49
N PRO A 739 -25.29 -38.30 -35.43
CA PRO A 739 -24.94 -39.20 -34.34
C PRO A 739 -24.73 -38.44 -33.02
N PRO A 740 -25.26 -38.93 -31.89
CA PRO A 740 -25.02 -38.31 -30.58
C PRO A 740 -23.54 -38.40 -30.18
N ARG A 741 -23.03 -37.35 -29.53
CA ARG A 741 -21.63 -37.21 -29.11
C ARG A 741 -21.51 -36.79 -27.64
N PRO A 742 -20.42 -37.17 -26.95
CA PRO A 742 -20.16 -36.67 -25.60
C PRO A 742 -19.75 -35.20 -25.66
N GLN A 743 -20.41 -34.35 -24.90
CA GLN A 743 -20.11 -32.93 -24.79
C GLN A 743 -20.11 -32.51 -23.32
N SER A 744 -19.17 -31.63 -22.96
CA SER A 744 -19.11 -31.04 -21.62
C SER A 744 -20.03 -29.83 -21.57
N ASP A 745 -21.00 -29.85 -20.67
CA ASP A 745 -21.85 -28.69 -20.39
C ASP A 745 -21.23 -27.89 -19.24
N TYR A 746 -20.79 -26.67 -19.56
CA TYR A 746 -20.09 -25.79 -18.63
C TYR A 746 -21.03 -25.02 -17.68
N GLY A 747 -22.36 -25.13 -17.88
CA GLY A 747 -23.46 -24.79 -16.95
C GLY A 747 -23.25 -23.72 -15.86
N PHE A 748 -23.97 -23.87 -14.75
CA PHE A 748 -23.93 -22.94 -13.60
C PHE A 748 -22.50 -22.79 -13.03
N GLN A 749 -22.17 -21.59 -12.53
CA GLN A 749 -20.89 -21.29 -11.89
C GLN A 749 -20.56 -22.32 -10.79
N GLY A 750 -19.47 -23.07 -10.98
CA GLY A 750 -19.05 -24.09 -10.04
C GLY A 750 -17.82 -24.87 -10.48
N SER A 751 -17.28 -25.68 -9.57
CA SER A 751 -16.06 -26.48 -9.77
C SER A 751 -16.29 -27.78 -10.57
N LYS A 752 -17.55 -28.13 -10.85
CA LYS A 752 -17.95 -29.35 -11.56
C LYS A 752 -18.57 -29.05 -12.91
N VAL A 753 -18.28 -29.90 -13.88
CA VAL A 753 -18.76 -29.82 -15.27
C VAL A 753 -19.49 -31.12 -15.59
N THR A 754 -20.75 -31.05 -16.02
CA THR A 754 -21.52 -32.24 -16.37
C THR A 754 -21.10 -32.75 -17.74
N LEU A 755 -20.79 -34.04 -17.83
CA LEU A 755 -20.45 -34.70 -19.10
C LEU A 755 -21.67 -35.50 -19.57
N GLU A 756 -22.25 -35.11 -20.71
CA GLU A 756 -23.50 -35.67 -21.22
C GLU A 756 -23.38 -36.11 -22.68
N CYS A 757 -24.26 -37.00 -23.12
CA CYS A 757 -24.40 -37.34 -24.54
C CYS A 757 -25.41 -36.38 -25.18
N THR A 758 -24.95 -35.35 -25.88
CA THR A 758 -25.84 -34.39 -26.52
C THR A 758 -26.51 -35.00 -27.76
N MET A 759 -27.82 -34.85 -27.82
CA MET A 759 -28.63 -35.25 -28.97
C MET A 759 -28.56 -34.13 -30.01
N GLU A 760 -27.69 -34.24 -31.01
CA GLU A 760 -27.57 -33.23 -32.08
C GLU A 760 -28.90 -33.03 -32.87
N SER A 761 -29.80 -34.02 -32.87
CA SER A 761 -31.10 -33.94 -33.53
C SER A 761 -32.25 -34.38 -32.61
N VAL A 762 -33.00 -33.40 -32.10
CA VAL A 762 -34.25 -33.62 -31.34
C VAL A 762 -35.30 -34.35 -32.20
N VAL A 763 -35.29 -34.12 -33.51
CA VAL A 763 -36.22 -34.76 -34.46
C VAL A 763 -35.96 -36.26 -34.53
N GLY A 764 -34.70 -36.69 -34.60
CA GLY A 764 -34.35 -38.12 -34.65
C GLY A 764 -34.78 -38.88 -33.40
N PHE A 765 -34.51 -38.31 -32.21
CA PHE A 765 -34.96 -38.87 -30.94
C PHE A 765 -36.49 -38.93 -30.84
N SER A 766 -37.19 -37.88 -31.26
CA SER A 766 -38.65 -37.82 -31.27
C SER A 766 -39.28 -38.85 -32.22
N LEU A 767 -38.65 -39.14 -33.36
CA LEU A 767 -39.12 -40.17 -34.30
C LEU A 767 -39.01 -41.58 -33.71
N VAL A 768 -37.90 -41.88 -33.01
CA VAL A 768 -37.69 -43.16 -32.32
C VAL A 768 -38.76 -43.38 -31.26
N LEU A 769 -38.94 -42.42 -30.35
CA LEU A 769 -39.96 -42.50 -29.30
C LEU A 769 -41.39 -42.49 -29.86
N GLY A 770 -41.64 -41.67 -30.89
CA GLY A 770 -42.93 -41.54 -31.55
C GLY A 770 -43.40 -42.85 -32.19
N TYR A 771 -42.49 -43.59 -32.84
CA TYR A 771 -42.83 -44.90 -33.43
C TYR A 771 -43.13 -45.96 -32.36
N ILE A 772 -42.34 -46.01 -31.28
CA ILE A 772 -42.63 -46.89 -30.13
C ILE A 772 -44.01 -46.55 -29.53
N GLY A 773 -44.30 -45.26 -29.35
CA GLY A 773 -45.58 -44.78 -28.86
C GLY A 773 -46.74 -45.15 -29.77
N LEU A 774 -46.58 -45.03 -31.09
CA LEU A 774 -47.60 -45.42 -32.07
C LEU A 774 -47.91 -46.93 -31.99
N LEU A 775 -46.88 -47.78 -31.94
CA LEU A 775 -47.05 -49.22 -31.78
C LEU A 775 -47.67 -49.59 -30.42
N ALA A 776 -47.29 -48.90 -29.35
CA ALA A 776 -47.87 -49.12 -28.03
C ALA A 776 -49.35 -48.72 -27.95
N CYS A 777 -49.71 -47.56 -28.51
CA CYS A 777 -51.09 -47.09 -28.59
C CYS A 777 -51.97 -48.01 -29.43
N THR A 778 -51.49 -48.44 -30.61
CA THR A 778 -52.23 -49.41 -31.44
C THR A 778 -52.40 -50.74 -30.73
N CYS A 779 -51.37 -51.23 -30.03
CA CYS A 779 -51.48 -52.43 -29.21
C CYS A 779 -52.45 -52.26 -28.05
N LEU A 780 -52.47 -51.12 -27.36
CA LEU A 780 -53.39 -50.83 -26.27
C LEU A 780 -54.85 -50.78 -26.76
N LEU A 781 -55.10 -50.15 -27.90
CA LEU A 781 -56.44 -50.10 -28.54
C LEU A 781 -56.94 -51.51 -28.87
N LEU A 782 -56.10 -52.34 -29.50
CA LEU A 782 -56.45 -53.72 -29.82
C LEU A 782 -56.64 -54.58 -28.56
N ALA A 783 -55.79 -54.41 -27.55
CA ALA A 783 -55.90 -55.13 -26.27
C ALA A 783 -57.21 -54.75 -25.54
N PHE A 784 -57.59 -53.47 -25.57
CA PHE A 784 -58.85 -52.99 -25.01
C PHE A 784 -60.06 -53.65 -25.69
N LEU A 785 -60.04 -53.79 -27.02
CA LEU A 785 -61.09 -54.50 -27.76
C LEU A 785 -61.17 -55.98 -27.38
N ALA A 786 -60.03 -56.61 -27.08
CA ALA A 786 -59.97 -58.01 -26.66
C ALA A 786 -60.55 -58.25 -25.26
N ARG A 787 -60.79 -57.21 -24.43
CA ARG A 787 -61.32 -57.35 -23.07
C ARG A 787 -62.78 -57.82 -23.02
N LYS A 788 -63.56 -57.60 -24.08
CA LYS A 788 -64.99 -57.98 -24.15
C LYS A 788 -65.23 -59.45 -24.52
N LEU A 789 -64.19 -60.28 -24.57
CA LEU A 789 -64.25 -61.69 -24.96
C LEU A 789 -64.54 -62.60 -23.73
N PRO A 790 -65.31 -63.69 -23.87
CA PRO A 790 -65.75 -64.53 -22.74
C PRO A 790 -64.59 -65.22 -21.98
N ASP A 791 -64.80 -65.39 -20.67
CA ASP A 791 -63.82 -65.53 -19.56
C ASP A 791 -62.88 -66.74 -19.53
N ASN A 792 -62.91 -67.65 -20.52
CA ASN A 792 -62.12 -68.89 -20.42
C ASN A 792 -60.60 -68.68 -20.63
N PHE A 793 -60.16 -67.48 -21.04
CA PHE A 793 -58.74 -67.08 -21.08
C PHE A 793 -58.53 -65.65 -20.54
N ASN A 794 -58.17 -65.53 -19.26
CA ASN A 794 -57.74 -64.28 -18.59
C ASN A 794 -56.52 -63.58 -19.23
N GLU A 795 -55.97 -64.12 -20.33
CA GLU A 795 -54.77 -63.64 -21.00
C GLU A 795 -54.94 -62.25 -21.65
N ALA A 796 -56.09 -61.98 -22.28
CA ALA A 796 -56.34 -60.67 -22.89
C ALA A 796 -56.38 -59.54 -21.84
N LYS A 797 -56.89 -59.83 -20.64
CA LYS A 797 -56.94 -58.89 -19.51
C LYS A 797 -55.55 -58.56 -18.99
N LEU A 798 -54.68 -59.55 -18.86
CA LEU A 798 -53.28 -59.39 -18.44
C LEU A 798 -52.45 -58.61 -19.47
N ILE A 799 -52.64 -58.89 -20.76
CA ILE A 799 -51.99 -58.13 -21.85
C ILE A 799 -52.43 -56.66 -21.79
N THR A 800 -53.74 -56.41 -21.61
CA THR A 800 -54.25 -55.03 -21.52
C THR A 800 -53.71 -54.28 -20.31
N PHE A 801 -53.61 -54.93 -19.14
CA PHE A 801 -53.04 -54.33 -17.94
C PHE A 801 -51.56 -54.02 -18.11
N SER A 802 -50.80 -54.93 -18.74
CA SER A 802 -49.38 -54.73 -19.03
C SER A 802 -49.11 -53.56 -19.99
N MET A 803 -49.94 -53.39 -21.03
CA MET A 803 -49.82 -52.28 -21.97
C MET A 803 -50.29 -50.95 -21.38
N LEU A 804 -51.24 -50.97 -20.43
CA LEU A 804 -51.64 -49.77 -19.69
C LEU A 804 -50.48 -49.27 -18.83
N ILE A 805 -49.83 -50.15 -18.06
CA ILE A 805 -48.63 -49.81 -17.26
C ILE A 805 -47.54 -49.24 -18.17
N PHE A 806 -47.26 -49.91 -19.29
CA PHE A 806 -46.28 -49.45 -20.27
C PHE A 806 -46.57 -48.02 -20.75
N CYS A 807 -47.79 -47.73 -21.22
CA CYS A 807 -48.15 -46.40 -21.70
C CYS A 807 -48.09 -45.35 -20.58
N THR A 808 -48.51 -45.67 -19.35
CA THR A 808 -48.44 -44.71 -18.24
C THR A 808 -47.00 -44.30 -17.90
N VAL A 809 -46.07 -45.25 -17.87
CA VAL A 809 -44.65 -44.98 -17.58
C VAL A 809 -44.05 -44.04 -18.63
N TRP A 810 -44.31 -44.30 -19.92
CA TRP A 810 -43.76 -43.49 -21.02
C TRP A 810 -44.42 -42.12 -21.17
N VAL A 811 -45.69 -41.96 -20.80
CA VAL A 811 -46.33 -40.64 -20.71
C VAL A 811 -45.72 -39.81 -19.57
N SER A 812 -45.44 -40.43 -18.42
CA SER A 812 -44.79 -39.76 -17.28
C SER A 812 -43.30 -39.45 -17.53
N PHE A 813 -42.62 -40.19 -18.40
CA PHE A 813 -41.22 -39.97 -18.75
C PHE A 813 -40.97 -38.60 -19.38
N VAL A 814 -41.82 -38.15 -20.31
CA VAL A 814 -41.60 -36.89 -21.06
C VAL A 814 -41.44 -35.66 -20.16
N PRO A 815 -42.36 -35.34 -19.22
CA PRO A 815 -42.17 -34.20 -18.32
C PRO A 815 -40.99 -34.38 -17.34
N ALA A 816 -40.71 -35.62 -16.92
CA ALA A 816 -39.58 -35.90 -16.02
C ALA A 816 -38.22 -35.73 -16.71
N TYR A 817 -38.13 -36.07 -18.00
CA TYR A 817 -36.93 -35.90 -18.83
C TYR A 817 -36.58 -34.41 -19.00
N ILE A 818 -37.58 -33.55 -19.25
CA ILE A 818 -37.38 -32.11 -19.48
C ILE A 818 -37.02 -31.37 -18.17
N SER A 819 -37.52 -31.83 -17.03
CA SER A 819 -37.36 -31.11 -15.75
C SER A 819 -36.10 -31.50 -14.97
N SER A 820 -35.44 -32.60 -15.33
CA SER A 820 -34.30 -33.12 -14.58
C SER A 820 -33.00 -32.46 -15.06
N PRO A 821 -32.13 -31.94 -14.17
CA PRO A 821 -30.84 -31.38 -14.57
C PRO A 821 -29.73 -32.43 -14.59
N GLY A 822 -28.75 -32.26 -15.48
CA GLY A 822 -27.48 -32.99 -15.40
C GLY A 822 -27.62 -34.50 -15.60
N LYS A 823 -26.84 -35.25 -14.80
CA LYS A 823 -26.86 -36.72 -14.76
C LYS A 823 -28.21 -37.36 -14.40
N TYR A 824 -29.15 -36.61 -13.83
CA TYR A 824 -30.48 -37.13 -13.47
C TYR A 824 -31.36 -37.38 -14.69
N VAL A 825 -31.11 -36.72 -15.83
CA VAL A 825 -31.83 -36.97 -17.10
C VAL A 825 -31.69 -38.43 -17.52
N VAL A 826 -30.45 -38.93 -17.52
CA VAL A 826 -30.10 -40.31 -17.90
C VAL A 826 -30.73 -41.31 -16.92
N ALA A 827 -30.72 -40.99 -15.62
CA ALA A 827 -31.32 -41.84 -14.59
C ALA A 827 -32.83 -42.03 -14.77
N VAL A 828 -33.55 -40.97 -15.14
CA VAL A 828 -35.00 -41.02 -15.39
C VAL A 828 -35.34 -41.91 -16.59
N GLU A 829 -34.50 -41.89 -17.64
CA GLU A 829 -34.65 -42.77 -18.80
C GLU A 829 -34.46 -44.25 -18.45
N VAL A 830 -33.41 -44.57 -17.68
CA VAL A 830 -33.16 -45.92 -17.17
C VAL A 830 -34.32 -46.41 -16.29
N PHE A 831 -34.85 -45.54 -15.43
CA PHE A 831 -36.00 -45.87 -14.59
C PHE A 831 -37.24 -46.24 -15.41
N ALA A 832 -37.57 -45.47 -16.45
CA ALA A 832 -38.68 -45.76 -17.36
C ALA A 832 -38.50 -47.09 -18.11
N ILE A 833 -37.28 -47.39 -18.57
CA ILE A 833 -36.93 -48.66 -19.22
C ILE A 833 -37.16 -49.85 -18.28
N LEU A 834 -36.67 -49.76 -17.04
CA LEU A 834 -36.80 -50.83 -16.06
C LEU A 834 -38.27 -51.03 -15.65
N ALA A 835 -38.97 -49.96 -15.27
CA ALA A 835 -40.35 -50.03 -14.80
C ALA A 835 -41.29 -50.64 -15.86
N SER A 836 -41.15 -50.23 -17.13
CA SER A 836 -41.95 -50.78 -18.23
C SER A 836 -41.62 -52.24 -18.52
N SER A 837 -40.34 -52.64 -18.48
CA SER A 837 -39.91 -54.03 -18.68
C SER A 837 -40.39 -54.96 -17.56
N TYR A 838 -40.31 -54.53 -16.29
CA TYR A 838 -40.88 -55.27 -15.16
C TYR A 838 -42.40 -55.39 -15.25
N GLY A 839 -43.09 -54.32 -15.64
CA GLY A 839 -44.54 -54.33 -15.86
C GLY A 839 -44.94 -55.41 -16.86
N LEU A 840 -44.25 -55.51 -17.99
CA LEU A 840 -44.51 -56.53 -19.01
C LEU A 840 -44.17 -57.95 -18.50
N LEU A 841 -43.01 -58.13 -17.87
CA LEU A 841 -42.58 -59.44 -17.35
C LEU A 841 -43.54 -59.99 -16.29
N LEU A 842 -43.88 -59.18 -15.28
CA LEU A 842 -44.71 -59.59 -14.16
C LEU A 842 -46.17 -59.85 -14.60
N CYS A 843 -46.74 -58.99 -15.43
CA CYS A 843 -48.15 -59.14 -15.83
C CYS A 843 -48.37 -60.33 -16.77
N ILE A 844 -47.42 -60.61 -17.68
CA ILE A 844 -47.63 -61.61 -18.75
C ILE A 844 -47.13 -62.99 -18.33
N PHE A 845 -46.00 -63.07 -17.62
CA PHE A 845 -45.34 -64.35 -17.36
C PHE A 845 -45.47 -64.83 -15.91
N ALA A 846 -45.63 -63.95 -14.91
CA ALA A 846 -45.74 -64.41 -13.52
C ALA A 846 -46.98 -65.29 -13.26
N PRO A 847 -48.19 -64.95 -13.75
CA PRO A 847 -49.36 -65.83 -13.62
C PRO A 847 -49.16 -67.18 -14.33
N LYS A 848 -48.36 -67.18 -15.39
CA LYS A 848 -48.05 -68.37 -16.17
C LYS A 848 -47.07 -69.30 -15.45
N CYS A 849 -45.97 -68.75 -14.95
CA CYS A 849 -45.03 -69.50 -14.13
C CYS A 849 -45.68 -70.06 -12.86
N PHE A 850 -46.60 -69.29 -12.24
CA PHE A 850 -47.36 -69.75 -11.08
C PHE A 850 -48.18 -71.01 -11.38
N ILE A 851 -48.90 -71.05 -12.51
CA ILE A 851 -49.66 -72.25 -12.92
C ILE A 851 -48.74 -73.42 -13.26
N ILE A 852 -47.63 -73.18 -13.97
CA ILE A 852 -46.70 -74.25 -14.39
C ILE A 852 -46.00 -74.89 -13.18
N LEU A 853 -45.56 -74.10 -12.20
CA LEU A 853 -44.71 -74.57 -11.10
C LEU A 853 -45.50 -74.95 -9.83
N LEU A 854 -46.56 -74.21 -9.49
CA LEU A 854 -47.26 -74.34 -8.21
C LEU A 854 -48.66 -74.96 -8.33
N ARG A 855 -49.22 -75.05 -9.53
CA ARG A 855 -50.54 -75.67 -9.80
C ARG A 855 -50.57 -76.54 -11.06
N PRO A 856 -49.74 -77.60 -11.14
CA PRO A 856 -49.63 -78.46 -12.31
C PRO A 856 -50.96 -79.16 -12.68
N GLU A 857 -51.88 -79.33 -11.73
CA GLU A 857 -53.22 -79.89 -11.95
C GLU A 857 -54.07 -79.08 -12.94
N LYS A 858 -53.84 -77.76 -13.03
CA LYS A 858 -54.49 -76.86 -14.00
C LYS A 858 -53.78 -76.83 -15.37
N ASN A 859 -52.65 -77.53 -15.53
CA ASN A 859 -51.84 -77.59 -16.75
C ASN A 859 -52.16 -78.84 -17.60
N THR A 860 -53.45 -79.18 -17.76
CA THR A 860 -53.91 -80.32 -18.57
C THR A 860 -54.84 -79.85 -19.70
N LYS A 861 -54.83 -80.55 -20.85
CA LYS A 861 -55.74 -80.23 -21.97
C LYS A 861 -57.22 -80.18 -21.55
N LYS A 862 -57.61 -81.03 -20.59
CA LYS A 862 -58.98 -81.13 -20.06
C LYS A 862 -59.38 -79.88 -19.27
N HIS A 863 -58.50 -79.33 -18.44
CA HIS A 863 -58.75 -78.05 -17.73
C HIS A 863 -58.64 -76.81 -18.62
N LEU A 864 -57.85 -76.88 -19.70
CA LEU A 864 -57.70 -75.78 -20.67
C LEU A 864 -58.83 -75.72 -21.71
N MET A 865 -59.58 -76.79 -21.91
CA MET A 865 -60.71 -76.89 -22.86
C MET A 865 -62.07 -77.14 -22.18
N ALA A 866 -62.12 -77.27 -20.84
CA ALA A 866 -63.38 -77.41 -20.11
C ALA A 866 -64.23 -76.15 -20.33
N ARG A 867 -65.42 -76.37 -20.88
CA ARG A 867 -66.29 -75.40 -21.54
C ARG A 867 -66.92 -74.42 -20.56
#